data_AF-A0AB36JTU1-F1
#
_entry.id   AF-A0AB36JTU1-F1
#
_cell.length_a   1.000
_cell.length_b   1.000
_cell.length_c   1.000
_cell.angle_alpha   90.00
_cell.angle_beta   90.00
_cell.angle_gamma   90.00
#
_symmetry.space_group_name_H-M   'P 1'
#
loop_
_entity.id
_entity.type
_entity.pdbx_description
1 polymer ?
#
loop_
_entity_poly.entity_id
_entity_poly.type
_entity_poly.pdbx_seq_one_letter_code
_entity_poly.pdbx_strand_id
1 'polypeptide(L)'
;TSFDAPSEGETLEVTAVLEDQFGNTSAEGSDSARINSVPDSEYVSLSTNEDVEFTGNVLNEGNATDSDGDSLTVPSFTINGETHAAGQSATIADVGEITIGGDGDYTFTPVEHWSGDVPAITYTVQDEYGDTTQATLNISVTPVADAPELSVGELDLDFVSTSLNASIWNSVDVGSPNGPGQGVDAETLINAVNGAGEPDSESTTNGASVDSSSGLDASQAMVTSGLIYLEAGKSYSFGGYADDSAAIVIGGEVIAEGRWGSQGTSPGGESGPSYFNGEFTPSESGYYSLDVYTHNQNGPGGFDIEVAVDDGAAVGLNTGNFDLVPNVDALEDGGLSVKDYEGDGTGGYYIINEPGEGHAGQPIKLPPINASLVDQDNSETLSLTLGNIPEGSTLSDGNQEVIVENGSVSIKDWDLSNLSISVPEPHEGEINLEVTATSTENGNGDTASVTEEIPISVLPISNGLSVSASLSYSGDNHLANELVDHSEQHGSGSSDQYDQIVSVDDGSPVSVDVNAGDGNDLIVGGTGDGSYALRGNDGDDVFVSRNASAASTAYYGGSGGDTVYLQGNRDDYQVETFHGFNDAVRLVYQNGQTQNAKHDLYSIETIYFADGKYQVDNGELTKVADIVQLDVDVTLNDGSEHITSVIISGMPEGGSVPDGEQLDSGDWQVPIDALQPNPGSDAGFSVTLELPEGSAPDLSVTVGATEVDDSGNPVDLPEYATTQPGVAVISPSNPNSDNTVEGGSGDDVVLGDIGGVEINSTEPTNYNIALIVDTSGSMGYALESGSSESRLDVLKTSLKSMLENISDHPGTINLALVDFNSSASLRINLDDFTQANDSYVDSVIDSLQSGGGTNYEAAFDQASSWLNTHSNTNSENLSFFLTDGNPTLSNSSNYSGNTTESFELRDSIEAYESLAESSTVRAIGIGNGVNADILRFFDNTNVSGSGTWSDQWGSVSAPTGDVEIVNTANDLNAALDEGTKEINMLPVGDDEVIGNAGDDILFGDAINTDNLPWDENGLTRPESLPDGSGVDALTTFLEMKNGAAPSDLELYQYIKDNHALFNVDGDTRGGDDTLEGGEGNDILYGQGGDDTLIGGRGEDTLIGGTGSDKFQWSLDDMPSSTEGDESETDVIVDFDNQGDTQDTLAFVDDLTQLIKDGQVSISWQTTDSGEAEGTLTIGIDADGDSQMDQQIDIESLSVVTNGGQQEVVINTLIGGQEGELRLTQGDDNAELSVGDSQDLEIKVDTADW
;
A
#
# COMPACT_ATOMS: atom_id res chain seq x y z
N THR A 1 29.16 -71.92 109.42
CA THR A 1 28.31 -72.87 108.67
C THR A 1 28.45 -72.55 107.19
N SER A 2 28.43 -73.54 106.29
CA SER A 2 28.27 -73.29 104.85
C SER A 2 26.78 -73.31 104.53
N PHE A 3 26.33 -72.37 103.71
CA PHE A 3 24.94 -72.29 103.22
C PHE A 3 24.94 -72.52 101.69
N ASP A 4 23.81 -72.96 101.15
CA ASP A 4 23.62 -73.01 99.70
C ASP A 4 23.64 -71.58 99.14
N ALA A 5 24.16 -71.40 97.92
CA ALA A 5 24.18 -70.09 97.28
C ALA A 5 22.72 -69.58 97.13
N PRO A 6 22.42 -68.34 97.53
CA PRO A 6 21.11 -67.77 97.33
C PRO A 6 20.76 -67.75 95.83
N SER A 7 19.48 -67.85 95.52
CA SER A 7 18.99 -67.61 94.16
C SER A 7 19.27 -66.14 93.78
N GLU A 8 19.35 -65.83 92.49
CA GLU A 8 19.50 -64.45 91.99
C GLU A 8 18.40 -63.56 92.60
N GLY A 9 18.78 -62.41 93.18
CA GLY A 9 17.90 -61.51 93.93
C GLY A 9 17.68 -61.82 95.44
N GLU A 10 18.16 -62.95 95.98
CA GLU A 10 18.02 -63.28 97.42
C GLU A 10 19.25 -62.83 98.25
N THR A 11 19.02 -62.13 99.37
CA THR A 11 20.09 -61.72 100.31
C THR A 11 20.29 -62.76 101.41
N LEU A 12 21.52 -63.27 101.56
CA LEU A 12 21.88 -64.15 102.67
C LEU A 12 22.42 -63.31 103.85
N GLU A 13 21.60 -63.08 104.88
CA GLU A 13 22.06 -62.51 106.15
C GLU A 13 22.48 -63.61 107.14
N VAL A 14 23.68 -63.46 107.72
CA VAL A 14 24.18 -64.34 108.79
C VAL A 14 24.42 -63.52 110.04
N THR A 15 23.68 -63.81 111.12
CA THR A 15 23.97 -63.26 112.45
C THR A 15 24.61 -64.31 113.35
N ALA A 16 25.59 -63.90 114.15
CA ALA A 16 26.29 -64.78 115.06
C ALA A 16 26.57 -64.09 116.41
N VAL A 17 26.43 -64.88 117.48
CA VAL A 17 26.75 -64.48 118.85
C VAL A 17 27.73 -65.50 119.42
N LEU A 18 28.85 -65.03 119.99
CA LEU A 18 29.83 -65.90 120.62
C LEU A 18 29.47 -66.06 122.10
N GLU A 19 29.15 -67.27 122.53
CA GLU A 19 28.95 -67.62 123.94
C GLU A 19 30.24 -68.25 124.50
N ASP A 20 30.79 -67.70 125.58
CA ASP A 20 31.96 -68.27 126.24
C ASP A 20 31.60 -69.49 127.11
N GLN A 21 32.61 -70.23 127.55
CA GLN A 21 32.44 -71.43 128.39
C GLN A 21 31.85 -71.16 129.80
N PHE A 22 31.60 -69.89 130.15
CA PHE A 22 30.96 -69.46 131.38
C PHE A 22 29.53 -68.93 131.15
N GLY A 23 29.04 -68.96 129.91
CA GLY A 23 27.68 -68.56 129.53
C GLY A 23 27.50 -67.06 129.26
N ASN A 24 28.59 -66.30 129.06
CA ASN A 24 28.49 -64.90 128.64
C ASN A 24 28.41 -64.82 127.11
N THR A 25 27.46 -64.06 126.57
CA THR A 25 27.31 -63.83 125.12
C THR A 25 27.94 -62.52 124.67
N SER A 26 28.55 -62.51 123.48
CA SER A 26 28.97 -61.27 122.79
C SER A 26 27.75 -60.45 122.34
N ALA A 27 27.98 -59.22 121.87
CA ALA A 27 27.00 -58.58 121.01
C ALA A 27 26.84 -59.38 119.71
N GLU A 28 25.64 -59.35 119.14
CA GLU A 28 25.35 -59.95 117.84
C GLU A 28 26.13 -59.22 116.74
N GLY A 29 26.91 -59.96 115.96
CA GLY A 29 27.54 -59.46 114.75
C GLY A 29 26.82 -60.03 113.53
N SER A 30 26.56 -59.20 112.53
CA SER A 30 25.97 -59.60 111.24
C SER A 30 26.97 -59.42 110.10
N ASP A 31 26.87 -60.30 109.09
CA ASP A 31 27.54 -60.20 107.79
C ASP A 31 26.56 -60.68 106.70
N SER A 32 26.64 -60.14 105.49
CA SER A 32 25.68 -60.42 104.41
C SER A 32 26.33 -60.46 103.02
N ALA A 33 25.81 -61.30 102.12
CA ALA A 33 26.19 -61.37 100.71
C ALA A 33 24.95 -61.53 99.80
N ARG A 34 24.93 -60.82 98.66
CA ARG A 34 23.90 -60.86 97.61
C ARG A 34 24.53 -61.27 96.28
N ILE A 35 23.79 -62.00 95.44
CA ILE A 35 24.11 -62.20 94.02
C ILE A 35 23.15 -61.30 93.23
N ASN A 36 23.71 -60.42 92.41
CA ASN A 36 23.04 -59.37 91.65
C ASN A 36 23.43 -59.53 90.17
N SER A 37 22.47 -59.57 89.26
CA SER A 37 22.77 -59.49 87.82
C SER A 37 23.14 -58.06 87.44
N VAL A 38 23.99 -57.90 86.43
CA VAL A 38 24.19 -56.56 85.84
C VAL A 38 23.02 -56.27 84.89
N PRO A 39 22.55 -55.02 84.80
CA PRO A 39 21.54 -54.63 83.81
C PRO A 39 21.98 -54.93 82.37
N ASP A 40 21.03 -55.18 81.49
CA ASP A 40 21.23 -55.27 80.03
C ASP A 40 20.38 -54.21 79.30
N SER A 41 20.91 -53.63 78.24
CA SER A 41 20.24 -52.58 77.44
C SER A 41 20.76 -52.59 76.01
N GLU A 42 19.84 -52.58 75.06
CA GLU A 42 20.14 -52.47 73.63
C GLU A 42 20.36 -51.01 73.23
N TYR A 43 20.98 -50.78 72.07
CA TYR A 43 21.11 -49.44 71.50
C TYR A 43 19.76 -48.96 70.96
N VAL A 44 19.51 -47.66 71.07
CA VAL A 44 18.33 -46.98 70.55
C VAL A 44 18.73 -46.21 69.29
N SER A 45 17.97 -46.37 68.21
CA SER A 45 18.18 -45.65 66.95
C SER A 45 16.85 -45.11 66.45
N LEU A 46 16.78 -43.79 66.28
CA LEU A 46 15.54 -43.07 65.96
C LEU A 46 15.80 -41.97 64.95
N SER A 47 14.75 -41.55 64.26
CA SER A 47 14.78 -40.40 63.35
C SER A 47 13.64 -39.44 63.69
N THR A 48 13.91 -38.15 63.52
CA THR A 48 12.91 -37.06 63.62
C THR A 48 13.13 -36.09 62.47
N ASN A 49 12.10 -35.33 62.10
CA ASN A 49 12.27 -34.18 61.23
C ASN A 49 13.01 -33.07 61.99
N GLU A 50 13.70 -32.19 61.28
CA GLU A 50 14.20 -30.95 61.87
C GLU A 50 13.06 -30.06 62.38
N ASP A 51 13.41 -29.07 63.20
CA ASP A 51 12.49 -28.16 63.91
C ASP A 51 11.45 -28.83 64.83
N VAL A 52 11.50 -30.16 64.95
CA VAL A 52 10.63 -30.95 65.80
C VAL A 52 11.36 -31.37 67.07
N GLU A 53 10.88 -30.87 68.20
CA GLU A 53 11.28 -31.40 69.51
C GLU A 53 10.89 -32.88 69.62
N PHE A 54 11.88 -33.71 69.95
CA PHE A 54 11.74 -35.16 69.99
C PHE A 54 11.87 -35.68 71.42
N THR A 55 10.89 -36.47 71.87
CA THR A 55 10.87 -37.04 73.24
C THR A 55 10.70 -38.55 73.22
N GLY A 56 11.35 -39.24 74.15
CA GLY A 56 11.23 -40.70 74.29
C GLY A 56 11.70 -41.19 75.66
N ASN A 57 11.91 -42.51 75.79
CA ASN A 57 12.50 -43.09 76.99
C ASN A 57 13.54 -44.18 76.65
N VAL A 58 14.80 -43.93 76.99
CA VAL A 58 15.92 -44.83 76.63
C VAL A 58 15.86 -46.20 77.31
N LEU A 59 15.22 -46.31 78.49
CA LEU A 59 15.06 -47.60 79.18
C LEU A 59 13.99 -48.45 78.49
N ASN A 60 12.89 -47.85 78.07
CA ASN A 60 11.83 -48.55 77.35
C ASN A 60 12.25 -48.91 75.92
N GLU A 61 12.83 -47.96 75.20
CA GLU A 61 13.24 -48.10 73.80
C GLU A 61 14.49 -48.98 73.65
N GLY A 62 15.41 -48.93 74.60
CA GLY A 62 16.57 -49.83 74.68
C GLY A 62 16.20 -51.21 75.22
N ASN A 63 14.92 -51.49 75.49
CA ASN A 63 14.44 -52.72 76.10
C ASN A 63 15.28 -53.12 77.34
N ALA A 64 15.58 -52.13 78.19
CA ALA A 64 16.44 -52.31 79.34
C ALA A 64 15.80 -53.30 80.31
N THR A 65 16.54 -54.34 80.67
CA THR A 65 16.06 -55.41 81.54
C THR A 65 17.10 -55.77 82.58
N ASP A 66 16.60 -56.24 83.73
CA ASP A 66 17.40 -56.96 84.71
C ASP A 66 16.84 -58.37 84.88
N SER A 67 17.71 -59.38 84.97
CA SER A 67 17.32 -60.78 85.04
C SER A 67 16.62 -61.15 86.35
N ASP A 68 16.91 -60.44 87.45
CA ASP A 68 16.25 -60.60 88.75
C ASP A 68 15.10 -59.61 88.99
N GLY A 69 14.88 -58.67 88.06
CA GLY A 69 13.74 -57.75 88.06
C GLY A 69 13.93 -56.49 88.90
N ASP A 70 15.18 -56.12 89.20
CA ASP A 70 15.53 -54.88 89.88
C ASP A 70 15.09 -53.63 89.09
N SER A 71 14.85 -52.52 89.79
CA SER A 71 14.45 -51.25 89.17
C SER A 71 15.65 -50.57 88.50
N LEU A 72 15.47 -50.15 87.25
CA LEU A 72 16.52 -49.53 86.45
C LEU A 72 16.38 -48.00 86.40
N THR A 73 17.51 -47.31 86.44
CA THR A 73 17.63 -45.85 86.35
C THR A 73 18.79 -45.46 85.45
N VAL A 74 18.80 -44.21 84.98
CA VAL A 74 19.92 -43.63 84.24
C VAL A 74 20.63 -42.61 85.14
N PRO A 75 21.86 -42.85 85.64
CA PRO A 75 22.55 -41.87 86.47
C PRO A 75 23.34 -40.81 85.66
N SER A 76 23.74 -41.13 84.43
CA SER A 76 24.56 -40.23 83.60
C SER A 76 24.55 -40.61 82.12
N PHE A 77 24.83 -39.63 81.26
CA PHE A 77 25.05 -39.82 79.83
C PHE A 77 26.31 -39.06 79.37
N THR A 78 26.88 -39.46 78.24
CA THR A 78 28.13 -38.90 77.70
C THR A 78 27.98 -38.58 76.22
N ILE A 79 28.41 -37.38 75.82
CA ILE A 79 28.40 -36.88 74.44
C ILE A 79 29.79 -36.35 74.14
N ASN A 80 30.38 -36.75 73.00
CA ASN A 80 31.74 -36.33 72.60
C ASN A 80 32.84 -36.50 73.68
N GLY A 81 32.66 -37.43 74.61
CA GLY A 81 33.58 -37.69 75.72
C GLY A 81 33.37 -36.86 76.99
N GLU A 82 32.38 -35.96 77.01
CA GLU A 82 31.96 -35.22 78.21
C GLU A 82 30.77 -35.89 78.89
N THR A 83 30.87 -36.13 80.21
CA THR A 83 29.83 -36.81 80.99
C THR A 83 28.93 -35.81 81.71
N HIS A 84 27.62 -35.96 81.53
CA HIS A 84 26.56 -35.18 82.14
C HIS A 84 25.77 -36.04 83.14
N ALA A 85 25.29 -35.44 84.22
CA ALA A 85 24.42 -36.11 85.18
C ALA A 85 22.99 -36.21 84.64
N ALA A 86 22.23 -37.22 85.06
CA ALA A 86 20.82 -37.31 84.68
C ALA A 86 20.02 -36.07 85.11
N GLY A 87 19.14 -35.60 84.22
CA GLY A 87 18.37 -34.36 84.33
C GLY A 87 19.15 -33.08 84.02
N GLN A 88 20.45 -33.16 83.69
CA GLN A 88 21.22 -32.03 83.18
C GLN A 88 21.04 -31.91 81.66
N SER A 89 20.73 -30.71 81.16
CA SER A 89 20.72 -30.42 79.72
C SER A 89 22.15 -30.27 79.18
N ALA A 90 22.39 -30.80 77.98
CA ALA A 90 23.66 -30.77 77.28
C ALA A 90 23.46 -30.20 75.86
N THR A 91 24.11 -29.07 75.59
CA THR A 91 24.13 -28.43 74.27
C THR A 91 25.20 -29.08 73.40
N ILE A 92 24.83 -29.49 72.21
CA ILE A 92 25.71 -29.92 71.12
C ILE A 92 25.81 -28.73 70.17
N ALA A 93 27.00 -28.12 70.10
CA ALA A 93 27.22 -26.93 69.27
C ALA A 93 26.77 -27.19 67.83
N ASP A 94 25.99 -26.25 67.30
CA ASP A 94 25.47 -26.24 65.92
C ASP A 94 24.59 -27.47 65.56
N VAL A 95 24.05 -28.20 66.56
CA VAL A 95 23.26 -29.44 66.34
C VAL A 95 21.96 -29.46 67.16
N GLY A 96 22.00 -29.16 68.47
CA GLY A 96 20.81 -29.19 69.31
C GLY A 96 21.09 -29.32 70.80
N GLU A 97 20.04 -29.44 71.61
CA GLU A 97 20.11 -29.64 73.05
C GLU A 97 19.43 -30.95 73.45
N ILE A 98 20.09 -31.76 74.31
CA ILE A 98 19.50 -32.98 74.86
C ILE A 98 19.48 -32.99 76.39
N THR A 99 18.40 -33.54 76.95
CA THR A 99 18.29 -33.87 78.38
C THR A 99 17.86 -35.32 78.53
N ILE A 100 18.53 -36.12 79.38
CA ILE A 100 18.11 -37.48 79.76
C ILE A 100 17.87 -37.54 81.27
N GLY A 101 16.64 -37.83 81.68
CA GLY A 101 16.16 -37.98 83.05
C GLY A 101 16.58 -39.29 83.71
N GLY A 102 16.48 -39.34 85.05
CA GLY A 102 16.89 -40.51 85.84
C GLY A 102 16.00 -41.75 85.66
N ASP A 103 14.78 -41.54 85.18
CA ASP A 103 13.79 -42.54 84.78
C ASP A 103 13.92 -42.95 83.29
N GLY A 104 14.92 -42.41 82.59
CA GLY A 104 15.19 -42.70 81.19
C GLY A 104 14.45 -41.81 80.20
N ASP A 105 13.53 -40.95 80.63
CA ASP A 105 12.86 -40.00 79.74
C ASP A 105 13.88 -39.04 79.13
N TYR A 106 13.82 -38.76 77.83
CA TYR A 106 14.67 -37.78 77.19
C TYR A 106 13.90 -36.83 76.30
N THR A 107 14.47 -35.63 76.12
CA THR A 107 14.03 -34.60 75.19
C THR A 107 15.25 -34.13 74.41
N PHE A 108 15.18 -34.20 73.08
CA PHE A 108 16.14 -33.61 72.15
C PHE A 108 15.44 -32.53 71.32
N THR A 109 16.00 -31.33 71.33
CA THR A 109 15.55 -30.21 70.50
C THR A 109 16.68 -29.88 69.53
N PRO A 110 16.54 -30.12 68.22
CA PRO A 110 17.56 -29.71 67.25
C PRO A 110 17.71 -28.18 67.24
N VAL A 111 18.85 -27.70 66.76
CA VAL A 111 18.96 -26.29 66.31
C VAL A 111 18.01 -26.11 65.14
N GLU A 112 17.40 -24.93 65.05
CA GLU A 112 16.49 -24.56 63.95
C GLU A 112 17.21 -24.70 62.60
N HIS A 113 16.55 -25.31 61.60
CA HIS A 113 17.09 -25.59 60.25
C HIS A 113 18.38 -26.44 60.25
N TRP A 114 18.53 -27.35 61.20
CA TRP A 114 19.68 -28.27 61.21
C TRP A 114 19.25 -29.70 60.95
N SER A 115 19.87 -30.31 59.95
CA SER A 115 19.69 -31.72 59.61
C SER A 115 20.99 -32.54 59.70
N GLY A 116 20.86 -33.85 59.95
CA GLY A 116 21.98 -34.79 59.98
C GLY A 116 22.05 -35.71 61.19
N ASP A 117 23.15 -36.45 61.30
CA ASP A 117 23.34 -37.42 62.38
C ASP A 117 23.86 -36.75 63.66
N VAL A 118 23.10 -36.85 64.74
CA VAL A 118 23.49 -36.36 66.06
C VAL A 118 24.66 -37.19 66.60
N PRO A 119 25.70 -36.58 67.20
CA PRO A 119 26.80 -37.33 67.80
C PRO A 119 26.31 -38.38 68.81
N ALA A 120 26.80 -39.63 68.69
CA ALA A 120 26.32 -40.76 69.47
C ALA A 120 26.32 -40.49 70.99
N ILE A 121 25.16 -40.66 71.61
CA ILE A 121 24.90 -40.33 73.02
C ILE A 121 24.97 -41.61 73.84
N THR A 122 26.01 -41.77 74.66
CA THR A 122 26.16 -42.99 75.47
C THR A 122 25.56 -42.79 76.86
N TYR A 123 24.49 -43.51 77.20
CA TYR A 123 23.87 -43.48 78.52
C TYR A 123 24.28 -44.70 79.36
N THR A 124 24.36 -44.52 80.68
CA THR A 124 24.62 -45.60 81.63
C THR A 124 23.29 -46.03 82.24
N VAL A 125 23.00 -47.33 82.28
CA VAL A 125 21.85 -47.90 83.01
C VAL A 125 22.38 -48.48 84.30
N GLN A 126 21.71 -48.20 85.42
CA GLN A 126 22.08 -48.63 86.76
C GLN A 126 20.88 -49.24 87.49
N ASP A 127 21.08 -50.39 88.13
CA ASP A 127 20.10 -50.97 89.05
C ASP A 127 20.12 -50.31 90.44
N GLU A 128 19.22 -50.73 91.33
CA GLU A 128 19.13 -50.18 92.68
C GLU A 128 20.32 -50.55 93.60
N TYR A 129 21.22 -51.45 93.17
CA TYR A 129 22.39 -51.93 93.92
C TYR A 129 23.73 -51.38 93.41
N GLY A 130 23.71 -50.67 92.29
CA GLY A 130 24.82 -49.91 91.74
C GLY A 130 25.57 -50.57 90.59
N ASP A 131 25.15 -51.75 90.10
CA ASP A 131 25.72 -52.38 88.92
C ASP A 131 25.25 -51.65 87.65
N THR A 132 26.11 -51.59 86.62
CA THR A 132 25.86 -50.73 85.45
C THR A 132 26.18 -51.39 84.12
N THR A 133 25.40 -51.05 83.09
CA THR A 133 25.75 -51.26 81.67
C THR A 133 25.69 -49.94 80.89
N GLN A 134 26.23 -49.92 79.67
CA GLN A 134 26.18 -48.76 78.78
C GLN A 134 25.51 -49.11 77.46
N ALA A 135 24.69 -48.20 76.96
CA ALA A 135 24.06 -48.28 75.64
C ALA A 135 24.09 -46.90 74.97
N THR A 136 23.84 -46.86 73.66
CA THR A 136 23.88 -45.64 72.85
C THR A 136 22.49 -45.26 72.37
N LEU A 137 22.17 -43.97 72.42
CA LEU A 137 21.07 -43.33 71.72
C LEU A 137 21.64 -42.63 70.49
N ASN A 138 21.23 -43.08 69.31
CA ASN A 138 21.57 -42.50 68.02
C ASN A 138 20.31 -41.82 67.46
N ILE A 139 20.41 -40.52 67.18
CA ILE A 139 19.32 -39.71 66.62
C ILE A 139 19.80 -39.22 65.25
N SER A 140 18.98 -39.40 64.22
CA SER A 140 19.18 -38.83 62.89
C SER A 140 18.08 -37.81 62.63
N VAL A 141 18.44 -36.56 62.34
CA VAL A 141 17.49 -35.51 61.99
C VAL A 141 17.37 -35.49 60.47
N THR A 142 16.17 -35.73 59.95
CA THR A 142 15.89 -35.72 58.52
C THR A 142 15.57 -34.29 58.08
N PRO A 143 16.19 -33.83 56.99
CA PRO A 143 15.89 -32.51 56.44
C PRO A 143 14.43 -32.40 55.97
N VAL A 144 13.87 -31.19 56.01
CA VAL A 144 12.52 -30.80 55.62
C VAL A 144 12.62 -29.46 54.91
N ALA A 145 12.07 -29.37 53.70
CA ALA A 145 12.22 -28.15 52.95
C ALA A 145 11.43 -26.98 53.56
N ASP A 146 12.06 -25.82 53.70
CA ASP A 146 11.45 -24.57 54.15
C ASP A 146 11.10 -23.68 52.97
N ALA A 147 9.91 -23.04 52.99
CA ALA A 147 9.51 -22.16 51.90
C ALA A 147 10.50 -20.99 51.78
N PRO A 148 11.06 -20.71 50.58
CA PRO A 148 11.98 -19.59 50.40
C PRO A 148 11.37 -18.24 50.80
N GLU A 149 12.23 -17.26 51.08
CA GLU A 149 11.79 -15.86 51.05
C GLU A 149 11.75 -15.39 49.59
N LEU A 150 10.62 -14.81 49.16
CA LEU A 150 10.41 -14.26 47.82
C LEU A 150 9.77 -12.88 47.95
N SER A 151 10.26 -11.93 47.15
CA SER A 151 9.66 -10.59 47.04
C SER A 151 9.90 -9.99 45.66
N VAL A 152 8.93 -9.22 45.21
CA VAL A 152 8.99 -8.40 44.01
C VAL A 152 9.24 -6.95 44.47
N GLY A 153 10.30 -6.31 43.97
CA GLY A 153 10.67 -4.95 44.37
C GLY A 153 9.92 -3.85 43.61
N GLU A 154 10.17 -2.58 43.95
CA GLU A 154 9.79 -1.44 43.12
C GLU A 154 10.93 -1.14 42.14
N LEU A 155 10.60 -0.88 40.87
CA LEU A 155 11.59 -0.65 39.83
C LEU A 155 12.26 0.72 40.00
N ASP A 156 13.55 0.79 39.67
CA ASP A 156 14.33 2.02 39.59
C ASP A 156 14.48 2.38 38.10
N LEU A 157 14.08 3.58 37.68
CA LEU A 157 14.05 3.99 36.25
C LEU A 157 15.45 4.41 35.74
N ASP A 158 16.45 4.50 36.61
CA ASP A 158 17.82 4.96 36.38
C ASP A 158 18.67 4.09 35.38
N PHE A 159 18.07 3.14 34.65
CA PHE A 159 18.82 2.12 33.88
C PHE A 159 18.91 2.36 32.36
N VAL A 160 18.16 3.30 31.78
CA VAL A 160 18.10 3.43 30.30
C VAL A 160 19.12 4.43 29.72
N SER A 161 20.08 4.87 30.54
CA SER A 161 21.12 5.83 30.11
C SER A 161 22.13 5.21 29.14
N THR A 162 22.05 5.55 27.85
CA THR A 162 22.92 5.00 26.78
C THR A 162 23.92 6.04 26.27
N SER A 163 23.46 7.09 25.61
CA SER A 163 24.27 8.14 24.99
C SER A 163 23.44 9.37 24.59
N LEU A 164 24.08 10.38 24.02
CA LEU A 164 23.48 11.51 23.32
C LEU A 164 23.99 11.54 21.87
N ASN A 165 23.19 12.10 20.97
CA ASN A 165 23.60 12.40 19.60
C ASN A 165 24.53 13.60 19.56
N ALA A 166 25.45 13.60 18.59
CA ALA A 166 26.44 14.64 18.40
C ALA A 166 26.64 14.93 16.91
N SER A 167 26.06 16.04 16.44
CA SER A 167 26.13 16.49 15.06
C SER A 167 27.08 17.69 14.94
N ILE A 168 27.98 17.66 13.96
CA ILE A 168 29.05 18.65 13.80
C ILE A 168 29.00 19.27 12.40
N TRP A 169 29.11 20.59 12.36
CA TRP A 169 29.28 21.38 11.14
C TRP A 169 30.67 21.98 11.09
N ASN A 170 31.34 21.87 9.96
CA ASN A 170 32.71 22.32 9.75
C ASN A 170 32.81 23.82 9.45
N SER A 171 31.71 24.47 9.05
CA SER A 171 31.73 25.86 8.58
C SER A 171 30.39 26.59 8.75
N VAL A 172 30.10 26.99 9.99
CA VAL A 172 28.92 27.82 10.34
C VAL A 172 29.34 29.27 10.58
N ASP A 173 28.69 30.22 9.90
CA ASP A 173 28.90 31.66 10.11
C ASP A 173 27.82 32.25 11.03
N VAL A 174 28.14 32.34 12.32
CA VAL A 174 27.30 33.02 13.32
C VAL A 174 27.52 34.55 13.34
N GLY A 175 28.35 35.08 12.45
CA GLY A 175 28.78 36.49 12.45
C GLY A 175 29.70 36.84 13.62
N SER A 176 29.90 38.14 13.86
CA SER A 176 30.71 38.65 14.99
C SER A 176 30.14 39.95 15.57
N PRO A 177 28.85 40.00 15.97
CA PRO A 177 28.20 41.21 16.48
C PRO A 177 28.91 41.81 17.70
N ASN A 178 29.55 40.96 18.51
CA ASN A 178 30.26 41.34 19.74
C ASN A 178 31.79 41.45 19.57
N GLY A 179 32.29 41.23 18.35
CA GLY A 179 33.72 41.12 18.02
C GLY A 179 34.15 39.66 17.77
N PRO A 180 35.33 39.42 17.15
CA PRO A 180 35.77 38.07 16.80
C PRO A 180 36.12 37.25 18.06
N GLY A 181 35.54 36.06 18.22
CA GLY A 181 35.75 35.17 19.37
C GLY A 181 35.24 35.79 20.68
N GLN A 182 33.97 36.25 20.68
CA GLN A 182 33.30 36.81 21.88
C GLN A 182 31.91 36.18 22.09
N GLY A 183 31.61 35.12 21.36
CA GLY A 183 30.31 34.46 21.31
C GLY A 183 29.15 35.32 20.79
N VAL A 184 28.01 34.65 20.60
CA VAL A 184 26.70 35.22 20.20
C VAL A 184 25.61 34.79 21.20
N ASP A 185 24.44 35.42 21.17
CA ASP A 185 23.25 34.95 21.90
C ASP A 185 22.74 33.60 21.36
N ALA A 186 21.92 32.92 22.16
CA ALA A 186 21.25 31.69 21.78
C ALA A 186 20.44 31.82 20.48
N GLU A 187 19.65 32.89 20.32
CA GLU A 187 18.82 33.09 19.12
C GLU A 187 19.68 33.18 17.84
N THR A 188 20.78 33.95 17.87
CA THR A 188 21.71 34.02 16.74
C THR A 188 22.41 32.68 16.49
N LEU A 189 22.81 31.97 17.55
CA LEU A 189 23.48 30.67 17.45
C LEU A 189 22.57 29.63 16.80
N ILE A 190 21.38 29.42 17.36
CA ILE A 190 20.42 28.42 16.91
C ILE A 190 20.02 28.68 15.46
N ASN A 191 19.67 29.93 15.10
CA ASN A 191 19.31 30.29 13.73
C ASN A 191 20.45 30.04 12.73
N ALA A 192 21.70 30.30 13.12
CA ALA A 192 22.85 30.09 12.24
C ALA A 192 23.17 28.61 12.03
N VAL A 193 23.01 27.78 13.07
CA VAL A 193 23.21 26.33 12.97
C VAL A 193 22.07 25.69 12.17
N ASN A 194 20.81 25.96 12.51
CA ASN A 194 19.66 25.41 11.79
C ASN A 194 19.62 25.88 10.32
N GLY A 195 20.09 27.10 10.04
CA GLY A 195 20.20 27.62 8.67
C GLY A 195 21.40 27.09 7.87
N ALA A 196 22.28 26.27 8.46
CA ALA A 196 23.46 25.73 7.80
C ALA A 196 23.16 24.47 6.95
N GLY A 197 21.97 23.87 7.09
CA GLY A 197 21.59 22.61 6.45
C GLY A 197 22.17 21.39 7.18
N GLU A 198 22.31 20.27 6.46
CA GLU A 198 22.77 18.99 7.02
C GLU A 198 24.18 19.06 7.67
N PRO A 199 24.42 18.31 8.76
CA PRO A 199 25.71 18.24 9.41
C PRO A 199 26.79 17.58 8.53
N ASP A 200 28.05 17.95 8.75
CA ASP A 200 29.19 17.33 8.07
C ASP A 200 29.53 15.94 8.63
N SER A 201 29.20 15.70 9.91
CA SER A 201 29.39 14.41 10.56
C SER A 201 28.49 14.24 11.77
N GLU A 202 28.08 13.01 12.02
CA GLU A 202 27.26 12.62 13.16
C GLU A 202 27.89 11.45 13.92
N SER A 203 27.64 11.40 15.22
CA SER A 203 28.17 10.39 16.15
C SER A 203 27.36 10.35 17.44
N THR A 204 27.66 9.44 18.34
CA THR A 204 27.13 9.44 19.72
C THR A 204 28.22 9.80 20.73
N THR A 205 27.79 10.38 21.86
CA THR A 205 28.66 10.78 22.98
C THR A 205 28.03 10.42 24.32
N ASN A 206 28.85 10.16 25.34
CA ASN A 206 28.35 9.86 26.68
C ASN A 206 27.96 11.11 27.48
N GLY A 207 28.13 12.31 26.92
CA GLY A 207 27.81 13.56 27.61
C GLY A 207 28.19 14.81 26.83
N ALA A 208 27.75 15.95 27.33
CA ALA A 208 27.90 17.26 26.70
C ALA A 208 29.19 17.98 27.17
N SER A 209 30.35 17.46 26.79
CA SER A 209 31.63 18.11 27.09
C SER A 209 32.71 17.85 26.02
N VAL A 210 33.47 18.89 25.67
CA VAL A 210 34.65 18.84 24.80
C VAL A 210 35.76 19.71 25.40
N ASP A 211 36.90 19.10 25.73
CA ASP A 211 38.04 19.83 26.29
C ASP A 211 38.57 20.89 25.31
N SER A 212 38.76 22.11 25.81
CA SER A 212 39.47 23.24 25.19
C SER A 212 40.80 22.88 24.48
N SER A 213 41.48 21.80 24.87
CA SER A 213 42.75 21.35 24.28
C SER A 213 42.59 20.42 23.07
N SER A 214 41.43 19.78 22.90
CA SER A 214 41.00 18.98 21.76
C SER A 214 39.83 19.63 20.98
N GLY A 215 39.57 20.90 21.28
CA GLY A 215 38.35 21.65 21.00
C GLY A 215 37.84 21.68 19.57
N LEU A 216 36.62 22.19 19.39
CA LEU A 216 36.04 22.50 18.09
C LEU A 216 37.00 23.39 17.30
N ASP A 217 37.19 23.14 16.01
CA ASP A 217 37.95 24.00 15.12
C ASP A 217 37.20 25.33 14.89
N ALA A 218 37.93 26.36 14.45
CA ALA A 218 37.33 27.66 14.20
C ALA A 218 36.26 27.57 13.10
N SER A 219 35.10 28.18 13.36
CA SER A 219 33.85 28.11 12.57
C SER A 219 33.08 26.81 12.70
N GLN A 220 33.50 25.86 13.56
CA GLN A 220 32.71 24.67 13.80
C GLN A 220 31.56 24.94 14.78
N ALA A 221 30.43 24.31 14.50
CA ALA A 221 29.33 24.18 15.44
C ALA A 221 29.14 22.71 15.80
N MET A 222 28.67 22.45 17.02
CA MET A 222 28.26 21.12 17.46
C MET A 222 26.94 21.24 18.20
N VAL A 223 26.00 20.37 17.85
CA VAL A 223 24.77 20.15 18.61
C VAL A 223 24.89 18.81 19.30
N THR A 224 24.78 18.80 20.62
CA THR A 224 24.58 17.56 21.38
C THR A 224 23.11 17.45 21.71
N SER A 225 22.42 16.45 21.17
CA SER A 225 20.97 16.29 21.29
C SER A 225 20.57 14.93 21.88
N GLY A 226 19.38 14.85 22.46
CA GLY A 226 18.79 13.62 22.99
C GLY A 226 17.68 13.92 23.98
N LEU A 227 17.40 12.97 24.88
CA LEU A 227 16.43 13.14 25.96
C LEU A 227 17.12 13.01 27.32
N ILE A 228 16.60 13.75 28.31
CA ILE A 228 17.02 13.67 29.71
C ILE A 228 15.81 13.43 30.62
N TYR A 229 15.90 12.43 31.51
CA TYR A 229 14.86 12.22 32.50
C TYR A 229 14.91 13.29 33.60
N LEU A 230 13.78 13.95 33.84
CA LEU A 230 13.62 14.98 34.87
C LEU A 230 12.38 14.71 35.72
N GLU A 231 12.50 14.87 37.03
CA GLU A 231 11.41 14.61 37.98
C GLU A 231 10.61 15.87 38.30
N ALA A 232 9.27 15.78 38.21
CA ALA A 232 8.34 16.86 38.50
C ALA A 232 8.65 17.59 39.81
N GLY A 233 8.75 18.92 39.74
CA GLY A 233 8.93 19.78 40.91
C GLY A 233 10.34 19.82 41.51
N LYS A 234 11.33 19.09 40.98
CA LYS A 234 12.76 19.32 41.30
C LYS A 234 13.31 20.51 40.50
N SER A 235 14.23 21.28 41.08
CA SER A 235 14.90 22.38 40.36
C SER A 235 16.20 21.88 39.73
N TYR A 236 16.35 22.02 38.43
CA TYR A 236 17.56 21.66 37.70
C TYR A 236 18.26 22.94 37.21
N SER A 237 19.47 23.19 37.71
CA SER A 237 20.33 24.27 37.22
C SER A 237 21.30 23.72 36.18
N PHE A 238 21.00 23.91 34.89
CA PHE A 238 21.89 23.59 33.78
C PHE A 238 22.86 24.75 33.54
N GLY A 239 24.14 24.46 33.38
CA GLY A 239 25.14 25.49 33.15
C GLY A 239 26.49 24.90 32.82
N GLY A 240 27.54 25.70 32.93
CA GLY A 240 28.90 25.22 32.68
C GLY A 240 29.74 26.24 31.93
N TYR A 241 30.70 25.74 31.16
CA TYR A 241 31.70 26.53 30.43
C TYR A 241 31.46 26.50 28.92
N ALA A 242 31.63 27.63 28.24
CA ALA A 242 31.63 27.70 26.78
C ALA A 242 32.67 28.69 26.22
N ASP A 243 33.40 28.25 25.20
CA ASP A 243 34.34 29.00 24.38
C ASP A 243 34.14 28.57 22.90
N ASP A 244 33.40 29.31 22.06
CA ASP A 244 32.97 30.70 22.20
C ASP A 244 31.51 30.89 22.63
N SER A 245 30.57 30.08 22.12
CA SER A 245 29.12 30.22 22.38
C SER A 245 28.51 28.88 22.77
N ALA A 246 27.50 28.90 23.65
CA ALA A 246 26.63 27.76 23.91
C ALA A 246 25.17 28.21 24.14
N ALA A 247 24.21 27.35 23.82
CA ALA A 247 22.82 27.47 24.23
C ALA A 247 22.30 26.10 24.66
N ILE A 248 21.56 26.04 25.77
CA ILE A 248 20.92 24.83 26.28
C ILE A 248 19.41 25.02 26.12
N VAL A 249 18.79 24.09 25.41
CA VAL A 249 17.34 24.01 25.19
C VAL A 249 16.85 22.76 25.89
N ILE A 250 15.83 22.91 26.73
CA ILE A 250 15.14 21.80 27.40
C ILE A 250 13.66 21.90 27.08
N GLY A 251 13.06 20.84 26.54
CA GLY A 251 11.63 20.82 26.18
C GLY A 251 11.21 21.95 25.24
N GLY A 252 12.10 22.33 24.30
CA GLY A 252 11.88 23.43 23.36
C GLY A 252 12.16 24.84 23.91
N GLU A 253 12.36 25.00 25.23
CA GLU A 253 12.67 26.29 25.83
C GLU A 253 14.19 26.52 25.97
N VAL A 254 14.70 27.66 25.48
CA VAL A 254 16.08 28.10 25.74
C VAL A 254 16.22 28.49 27.21
N ILE A 255 16.80 27.61 28.01
CA ILE A 255 16.95 27.83 29.46
C ILE A 255 18.26 28.53 29.84
N ALA A 256 19.33 28.37 29.04
CA ALA A 256 20.64 28.91 29.36
C ALA A 256 21.43 29.30 28.10
N GLU A 257 22.23 30.37 28.18
CA GLU A 257 23.15 30.78 27.12
C GLU A 257 24.54 31.13 27.67
N GLY A 258 25.58 30.66 26.98
CA GLY A 258 26.99 30.88 27.29
C GLY A 258 27.66 31.73 26.22
N ARG A 259 28.42 32.75 26.66
CA ARG A 259 29.22 33.61 25.75
C ARG A 259 30.63 33.82 26.31
N TRP A 260 31.62 33.66 25.44
CA TRP A 260 33.01 33.90 25.76
C TRP A 260 33.38 35.40 25.80
N GLY A 261 34.37 35.75 26.62
CA GLY A 261 34.92 37.11 26.64
C GLY A 261 34.15 38.12 27.51
N SER A 262 34.15 39.40 27.09
CA SER A 262 33.75 40.53 27.95
C SER A 262 32.24 40.73 28.14
N GLN A 263 31.44 39.91 27.46
CA GLN A 263 29.97 39.92 27.52
C GLN A 263 29.41 38.72 28.29
N GLY A 264 30.24 37.79 28.77
CA GLY A 264 29.81 36.66 29.60
C GLY A 264 29.23 37.11 30.95
N THR A 265 28.08 36.55 31.32
CA THR A 265 27.43 36.76 32.61
C THR A 265 27.42 35.47 33.40
N SER A 266 28.07 35.46 34.56
CA SER A 266 27.99 34.33 35.49
C SER A 266 26.62 34.30 36.19
N PRO A 267 26.26 33.17 36.84
CA PRO A 267 25.13 33.11 37.76
C PRO A 267 25.25 34.25 38.79
N GLY A 268 24.27 35.17 38.81
CA GLY A 268 24.26 36.36 39.68
C GLY A 268 24.60 37.70 39.01
N GLY A 269 24.83 37.74 37.70
CA GLY A 269 24.97 38.99 36.93
C GLY A 269 26.30 39.74 37.15
N GLU A 270 27.33 39.06 37.68
CA GLU A 270 28.69 39.60 37.69
C GLU A 270 29.41 39.28 36.38
N SER A 271 30.11 40.26 35.83
CA SER A 271 30.95 40.09 34.63
C SER A 271 32.14 39.19 34.96
N GLY A 272 32.18 37.99 34.39
CA GLY A 272 33.19 36.95 34.67
C GLY A 272 33.30 35.93 33.53
N PRO A 273 34.42 35.19 33.44
CA PRO A 273 34.77 34.44 32.23
C PRO A 273 33.86 33.22 32.07
N SER A 274 33.09 33.15 30.99
CA SER A 274 32.75 31.89 30.28
C SER A 274 31.82 30.90 30.98
N TYR A 275 31.43 31.15 32.24
CA TYR A 275 30.48 30.32 32.98
C TYR A 275 29.07 30.87 32.88
N PHE A 276 28.09 30.01 32.60
CA PHE A 276 26.68 30.36 32.47
C PHE A 276 25.80 29.34 33.22
N ASN A 277 24.56 29.71 33.55
CA ASN A 277 23.55 28.77 34.01
C ASN A 277 22.12 29.26 33.72
N GLY A 278 21.17 28.33 33.75
CA GLY A 278 19.73 28.52 33.67
C GLY A 278 19.04 27.51 34.58
N GLU A 279 17.85 27.84 35.06
CA GLU A 279 17.05 26.95 35.91
C GLU A 279 15.88 26.40 35.10
N PHE A 280 15.60 25.12 35.26
CA PHE A 280 14.43 24.45 34.71
C PHE A 280 13.74 23.66 35.81
N THR A 281 12.41 23.68 35.84
CA THR A 281 11.61 22.92 36.80
C THR A 281 10.50 22.21 36.02
N PRO A 282 10.62 20.89 35.80
CA PRO A 282 9.59 20.14 35.07
C PRO A 282 8.26 20.17 35.82
N SER A 283 7.16 20.33 35.07
CA SER A 283 5.80 20.24 35.60
C SER A 283 5.35 18.81 35.81
N GLU A 284 5.80 17.89 34.95
CA GLU A 284 5.54 16.46 34.98
C GLU A 284 6.87 15.68 34.90
N SER A 285 6.92 14.48 35.49
CA SER A 285 8.11 13.64 35.41
C SER A 285 8.16 12.98 34.03
N GLY A 286 9.31 12.99 33.37
CA GLY A 286 9.43 12.43 32.02
C GLY A 286 10.79 12.69 31.38
N TYR A 287 10.93 12.22 30.15
CA TYR A 287 12.11 12.45 29.31
C TYR A 287 11.92 13.71 28.46
N TYR A 288 12.62 14.78 28.84
CA TYR A 288 12.54 16.07 28.14
C TYR A 288 13.57 16.10 27.01
N SER A 289 13.19 16.70 25.87
CA SER A 289 14.15 16.97 24.81
C SER A 289 15.28 17.87 25.32
N LEU A 290 16.51 17.55 24.95
CA LEU A 290 17.73 18.24 25.37
C LEU A 290 18.55 18.55 24.13
N ASP A 291 18.76 19.83 23.85
CA ASP A 291 19.72 20.28 22.84
C ASP A 291 20.75 21.23 23.43
N VAL A 292 22.02 20.93 23.20
CA VAL A 292 23.16 21.78 23.56
C VAL A 292 23.83 22.25 22.28
N TYR A 293 23.48 23.46 21.85
CA TYR A 293 24.12 24.12 20.72
C TYR A 293 25.43 24.74 21.17
N THR A 294 26.50 24.54 20.41
CA THR A 294 27.81 25.16 20.67
C THR A 294 28.46 25.62 19.38
N HIS A 295 29.24 26.71 19.45
CA HIS A 295 30.01 27.21 18.30
C HIS A 295 31.33 27.81 18.74
N ASN A 296 32.38 27.50 17.99
CA ASN A 296 33.67 28.15 18.13
C ASN A 296 33.89 29.15 16.98
N GLN A 297 33.89 30.44 17.28
CA GLN A 297 34.07 31.46 16.25
C GLN A 297 35.53 31.60 15.84
N ASN A 298 36.48 31.48 16.78
CA ASN A 298 37.90 31.72 16.47
C ASN A 298 38.88 31.21 17.54
N GLY A 299 39.94 30.53 17.11
CA GLY A 299 40.97 29.98 18.00
C GLY A 299 40.61 28.58 18.49
N PRO A 300 41.31 28.02 19.51
CA PRO A 300 40.86 26.80 20.18
C PRO A 300 39.65 27.11 21.06
N GLY A 301 38.56 26.37 20.91
CA GLY A 301 37.32 26.56 21.67
C GLY A 301 36.74 25.23 22.15
N GLY A 302 36.09 25.19 23.30
CA GLY A 302 35.50 23.98 23.89
C GLY A 302 34.42 24.33 24.91
N PHE A 303 33.73 23.31 25.41
CA PHE A 303 32.61 23.49 26.34
C PHE A 303 32.53 22.34 27.34
N ASP A 304 31.89 22.59 28.48
CA ASP A 304 31.68 21.58 29.52
C ASP A 304 30.37 21.92 30.24
N ILE A 305 29.34 21.08 30.08
CA ILE A 305 28.03 21.29 30.69
C ILE A 305 27.94 20.53 32.02
N GLU A 306 27.53 21.23 33.06
CA GLU A 306 27.28 20.72 34.40
C GLU A 306 25.83 21.00 34.80
N VAL A 307 25.25 20.10 35.59
CA VAL A 307 23.87 20.19 36.10
C VAL A 307 23.89 20.01 37.61
N ALA A 308 23.15 20.87 38.32
CA ALA A 308 22.89 20.72 39.74
C ALA A 308 21.39 20.47 39.97
N VAL A 309 21.07 19.50 40.83
CA VAL A 309 19.70 19.17 41.22
C VAL A 309 19.42 19.75 42.61
N ASP A 310 18.37 20.55 42.74
CA ASP A 310 18.01 21.36 43.90
C ASP A 310 19.21 22.18 44.44
N ASP A 311 19.45 22.14 45.76
CA ASP A 311 20.60 22.77 46.42
C ASP A 311 21.88 21.88 46.37
N GLY A 312 21.93 20.91 45.46
CA GLY A 312 23.03 19.95 45.29
C GLY A 312 24.32 20.54 44.71
N ALA A 313 25.35 19.69 44.59
CA ALA A 313 26.58 20.07 43.90
C ALA A 313 26.43 19.83 42.39
N ALA A 314 26.91 20.76 41.56
CA ALA A 314 26.94 20.58 40.11
C ALA A 314 27.87 19.40 39.72
N VAL A 315 27.38 18.54 38.83
CA VAL A 315 28.11 17.40 38.25
C VAL A 315 28.00 17.48 36.73
N GLY A 316 28.97 16.92 36.00
CA GLY A 316 28.94 16.97 34.52
C GLY A 316 27.71 16.27 33.94
N LEU A 317 27.18 16.80 32.84
CA LEU A 317 26.08 16.21 32.07
C LEU A 317 26.59 15.02 31.26
N ASN A 318 26.45 13.81 31.80
CA ASN A 318 26.86 12.56 31.18
C ASN A 318 26.06 11.37 31.71
N THR A 319 26.10 10.25 30.98
CA THR A 319 25.35 9.02 31.26
C THR A 319 25.69 8.35 32.59
N GLY A 320 26.80 8.74 33.24
CA GLY A 320 27.14 8.27 34.57
C GLY A 320 26.49 9.06 35.71
N ASN A 321 25.84 10.19 35.42
CA ASN A 321 25.21 11.08 36.41
C ASN A 321 23.72 11.33 36.15
N PHE A 322 23.26 11.16 34.91
CA PHE A 322 21.89 11.41 34.47
C PHE A 322 21.44 10.32 33.50
N ASP A 323 20.13 10.09 33.42
CA ASP A 323 19.53 9.20 32.44
C ASP A 323 19.38 9.94 31.12
N LEU A 324 20.21 9.55 30.15
CA LEU A 324 20.35 10.19 28.86
C LEU A 324 20.20 9.16 27.76
N VAL A 325 19.32 9.44 26.81
CA VAL A 325 19.12 8.62 25.62
C VAL A 325 19.21 9.49 24.36
N PRO A 326 19.63 8.91 23.22
CA PRO A 326 19.74 9.66 21.97
C PRO A 326 18.37 10.00 21.36
N ASN A 327 17.37 9.14 21.56
CA ASN A 327 16.02 9.24 21.00
C ASN A 327 15.04 8.35 21.77
N VAL A 328 13.78 8.31 21.32
CA VAL A 328 12.72 7.48 21.90
C VAL A 328 12.94 5.99 21.67
N ASP A 329 13.45 5.58 20.50
CA ASP A 329 13.75 4.16 20.19
C ASP A 329 14.69 3.56 21.24
N ALA A 330 15.67 4.33 21.72
CA ALA A 330 16.57 3.88 22.78
C ALA A 330 15.89 3.68 24.14
N LEU A 331 14.73 4.31 24.39
CA LEU A 331 13.88 4.03 25.56
C LEU A 331 13.16 2.69 25.39
N GLU A 332 12.58 2.48 24.22
CA GLU A 332 11.83 1.29 23.84
C GLU A 332 12.73 0.04 23.83
N ASP A 333 13.92 0.13 23.24
CA ASP A 333 14.99 -0.88 23.32
C ASP A 333 15.39 -1.19 24.77
N GLY A 334 15.30 -0.18 25.65
CA GLY A 334 15.54 -0.29 27.09
C GLY A 334 14.40 -0.98 27.87
N GLY A 335 13.28 -1.25 27.19
CA GLY A 335 12.07 -1.82 27.71
C GLY A 335 11.15 -0.83 28.44
N LEU A 336 11.29 0.47 28.14
CA LEU A 336 10.37 1.50 28.57
C LEU A 336 9.54 1.95 27.38
N SER A 337 8.23 1.77 27.47
CA SER A 337 7.29 2.32 26.51
C SER A 337 6.92 3.76 26.88
N VAL A 338 6.64 4.56 25.86
CA VAL A 338 6.20 5.94 26.00
C VAL A 338 4.68 5.97 26.03
N LYS A 339 4.14 6.78 26.94
CA LYS A 339 2.71 6.99 27.13
C LYS A 339 2.16 8.13 26.28
N ASP A 340 2.81 9.28 26.39
CA ASP A 340 2.34 10.54 25.83
C ASP A 340 3.56 11.40 25.45
N TYR A 341 3.48 12.10 24.32
CA TYR A 341 4.36 13.21 23.98
C TYR A 341 3.63 14.54 24.13
N GLU A 342 4.19 15.44 24.93
CA GLU A 342 3.68 16.79 25.13
C GLU A 342 4.69 17.79 24.54
N GLY A 343 4.36 18.37 23.38
CA GLY A 343 5.23 19.30 22.66
C GLY A 343 4.53 20.11 21.57
N ASP A 344 5.23 21.10 21.01
CA ASP A 344 4.72 22.03 19.99
C ASP A 344 5.50 21.98 18.66
N GLY A 345 6.25 20.90 18.43
CA GLY A 345 7.12 20.71 17.28
C GLY A 345 8.49 21.39 17.39
N THR A 346 8.73 22.23 18.41
CA THR A 346 10.06 22.81 18.69
C THR A 346 10.81 22.12 19.83
N GLY A 347 10.15 21.17 20.50
CA GLY A 347 10.63 20.39 21.62
C GLY A 347 9.49 20.05 22.58
N GLY A 348 9.74 19.18 23.56
CA GLY A 348 8.69 18.69 24.44
C GLY A 348 9.21 17.69 25.47
N TYR A 349 8.31 16.90 26.04
CA TYR A 349 8.68 15.78 26.91
C TYR A 349 7.81 14.56 26.68
N TYR A 350 8.40 13.40 26.91
CA TYR A 350 7.75 12.11 26.88
C TYR A 350 7.42 11.66 28.30
N ILE A 351 6.18 11.29 28.55
CA ILE A 351 5.76 10.55 29.73
C ILE A 351 5.98 9.08 29.42
N ILE A 352 6.61 8.33 30.32
CA ILE A 352 6.81 6.88 30.16
C ILE A 352 5.74 6.11 30.92
N ASN A 353 5.41 4.92 30.43
CA ASN A 353 4.54 3.98 31.12
C ASN A 353 5.19 3.44 32.40
N GLU A 354 4.37 2.99 33.35
CA GLU A 354 4.90 2.39 34.58
C GLU A 354 5.57 1.03 34.29
N PRO A 355 6.56 0.59 35.10
CA PRO A 355 7.10 -0.75 34.99
C PRO A 355 6.02 -1.82 35.05
N GLY A 356 6.05 -2.75 34.10
CA GLY A 356 4.99 -3.73 33.87
C GLY A 356 3.94 -3.25 32.87
N GLU A 357 3.95 -1.99 32.44
CA GLU A 357 3.10 -1.49 31.36
C GLU A 357 3.93 -1.31 30.08
N GLY A 358 3.38 -1.74 28.95
CA GLY A 358 3.97 -1.45 27.65
C GLY A 358 3.34 -2.21 26.52
N HIS A 359 3.76 -1.89 25.30
CA HIS A 359 3.09 -2.34 24.10
C HIS A 359 3.41 -3.80 23.73
N ALA A 360 2.49 -4.45 23.02
CA ALA A 360 2.77 -5.74 22.39
C ALA A 360 3.94 -5.59 21.39
N GLY A 361 4.68 -6.67 21.17
CA GLY A 361 5.92 -6.69 20.38
C GLY A 361 7.13 -6.05 21.08
N GLN A 362 6.90 -5.00 21.88
CA GLN A 362 7.96 -4.26 22.57
C GLN A 362 8.36 -4.90 23.91
N PRO A 363 9.63 -4.75 24.36
CA PRO A 363 10.03 -5.24 25.67
C PRO A 363 9.34 -4.46 26.80
N ILE A 364 8.62 -5.16 27.67
CA ILE A 364 8.01 -4.61 28.89
C ILE A 364 8.93 -4.90 30.07
N LYS A 365 9.38 -3.86 30.77
CA LYS A 365 10.26 -4.01 31.93
C LYS A 365 9.56 -4.67 33.12
N LEU A 366 10.16 -5.71 33.70
CA LEU A 366 9.63 -6.39 34.89
C LEU A 366 10.28 -5.87 36.18
N PRO A 367 9.50 -5.73 37.28
CA PRO A 367 10.03 -5.43 38.60
C PRO A 367 11.12 -6.41 39.07
N PRO A 368 12.12 -5.96 39.86
CA PRO A 368 13.23 -6.81 40.28
C PRO A 368 12.76 -7.92 41.22
N ILE A 369 13.20 -9.15 41.00
CA ILE A 369 12.85 -10.32 41.81
C ILE A 369 13.97 -10.62 42.81
N ASN A 370 13.62 -10.75 44.09
CA ASN A 370 14.54 -11.17 45.15
C ASN A 370 14.08 -12.50 45.75
N ALA A 371 14.95 -13.50 45.77
CA ALA A 371 14.67 -14.80 46.38
C ALA A 371 15.87 -15.37 47.14
N SER A 372 15.63 -15.99 48.30
CA SER A 372 16.67 -16.63 49.10
C SER A 372 16.15 -17.82 49.92
N LEU A 373 17.04 -18.77 50.23
CA LEU A 373 16.72 -19.91 51.10
C LEU A 373 16.64 -19.45 52.57
N VAL A 374 15.72 -20.07 53.31
CA VAL A 374 15.58 -19.86 54.76
C VAL A 374 16.55 -20.76 55.51
N ASP A 375 16.71 -22.03 55.10
CA ASP A 375 17.72 -22.93 55.64
C ASP A 375 19.13 -22.50 55.18
N GLN A 376 20.07 -22.48 56.12
CA GLN A 376 21.46 -22.05 55.95
C GLN A 376 22.49 -23.17 56.21
N ASP A 377 22.06 -24.38 56.56
CA ASP A 377 22.97 -25.51 56.80
C ASP A 377 23.54 -26.10 55.48
N ASN A 378 23.01 -25.65 54.33
CA ASN A 378 23.32 -26.06 52.95
C ASN A 378 22.77 -27.45 52.54
N SER A 379 21.80 -27.97 53.29
CA SER A 379 20.92 -29.10 52.95
C SER A 379 20.13 -28.86 51.66
N GLU A 380 19.72 -27.62 51.39
CA GLU A 380 18.79 -27.24 50.33
C GLU A 380 19.42 -26.64 49.06
N THR A 381 18.62 -26.61 47.99
CA THR A 381 18.89 -25.85 46.76
C THR A 381 17.68 -25.01 46.36
N LEU A 382 17.91 -23.79 45.87
CA LEU A 382 16.87 -22.91 45.34
C LEU A 382 16.67 -23.13 43.84
N SER A 383 15.43 -23.10 43.38
CA SER A 383 15.05 -22.95 41.96
C SER A 383 14.05 -21.82 41.80
N LEU A 384 14.09 -21.14 40.65
CA LEU A 384 13.20 -20.03 40.31
C LEU A 384 12.59 -20.26 38.94
N THR A 385 11.28 -20.05 38.84
CA THR A 385 10.52 -20.20 37.60
C THR A 385 9.58 -19.02 37.46
N LEU A 386 9.56 -18.41 36.28
CA LEU A 386 8.54 -17.46 35.87
C LEU A 386 7.52 -18.23 35.00
N GLY A 387 6.24 -18.12 35.32
CA GLY A 387 5.15 -18.83 34.66
C GLY A 387 3.99 -17.91 34.30
N ASN A 388 2.97 -18.50 33.68
CA ASN A 388 1.84 -17.77 33.10
C ASN A 388 2.26 -16.77 32.01
N ILE A 389 3.30 -17.13 31.26
CA ILE A 389 3.82 -16.34 30.13
C ILE A 389 3.06 -16.75 28.86
N PRO A 390 2.57 -15.82 28.03
CA PRO A 390 2.00 -16.17 26.73
C PRO A 390 3.00 -16.90 25.83
N GLU A 391 2.54 -17.91 25.10
CA GLU A 391 3.39 -18.65 24.15
C GLU A 391 3.86 -17.71 23.03
N GLY A 392 5.11 -17.84 22.60
CA GLY A 392 5.73 -16.91 21.65
C GLY A 392 6.36 -15.66 22.27
N SER A 393 6.10 -15.37 23.56
CA SER A 393 6.76 -14.26 24.26
C SER A 393 8.27 -14.43 24.32
N THR A 394 9.00 -13.33 24.23
CA THR A 394 10.45 -13.29 24.38
C THR A 394 10.81 -12.74 25.75
N LEU A 395 11.54 -13.51 26.56
CA LEU A 395 12.03 -13.07 27.87
C LEU A 395 13.52 -12.73 27.76
N SER A 396 13.93 -11.58 28.29
CA SER A 396 15.33 -11.10 28.26
C SER A 396 15.79 -10.57 29.62
N ASP A 397 17.09 -10.65 29.92
CA ASP A 397 17.75 -9.91 31.01
C ASP A 397 18.86 -8.96 30.51
N GLY A 398 18.92 -8.73 29.20
CA GLY A 398 19.97 -7.96 28.51
C GLY A 398 21.30 -8.72 28.30
N ASN A 399 21.53 -9.85 28.96
CA ASN A 399 22.68 -10.73 28.74
C ASN A 399 22.31 -12.01 27.99
N GLN A 400 21.06 -12.46 28.14
CA GLN A 400 20.49 -13.65 27.52
C GLN A 400 19.00 -13.44 27.25
N GLU A 401 18.50 -14.19 26.27
CA GLU A 401 17.15 -14.08 25.72
C GLU A 401 16.60 -15.46 25.37
N VAL A 402 15.29 -15.67 25.51
CA VAL A 402 14.62 -16.92 25.13
C VAL A 402 13.18 -16.67 24.66
N ILE A 403 12.77 -17.36 23.59
CA ILE A 403 11.37 -17.44 23.16
C ILE A 403 10.67 -18.53 23.98
N VAL A 404 9.48 -18.23 24.52
CA VAL A 404 8.75 -19.09 25.44
C VAL A 404 7.78 -20.01 24.69
N GLU A 405 8.11 -21.30 24.63
CA GLU A 405 7.28 -22.33 23.96
C GLU A 405 6.26 -23.04 24.87
N ASN A 406 6.40 -22.95 26.20
CA ASN A 406 5.60 -23.77 27.15
C ASN A 406 5.07 -22.96 28.34
N GLY A 407 4.87 -21.65 28.14
CA GLY A 407 4.32 -20.70 29.12
C GLY A 407 5.07 -20.56 30.45
N SER A 408 6.29 -21.07 30.56
CA SER A 408 7.15 -20.93 31.75
C SER A 408 8.63 -21.06 31.42
N VAL A 409 9.48 -20.34 32.19
CA VAL A 409 10.94 -20.30 32.03
C VAL A 409 11.64 -20.39 33.39
N SER A 410 12.73 -21.15 33.47
CA SER A 410 13.61 -21.16 34.65
C SER A 410 14.53 -19.95 34.64
N ILE A 411 14.39 -19.06 35.64
CA ILE A 411 15.08 -17.76 35.70
C ILE A 411 16.20 -17.67 36.75
N LYS A 412 16.62 -18.79 37.36
CA LYS A 412 17.60 -18.79 38.47
C LYS A 412 18.95 -18.14 38.13
N ASP A 413 19.44 -18.35 36.92
CA ASP A 413 20.76 -17.87 36.47
C ASP A 413 20.70 -16.52 35.73
N TRP A 414 19.52 -15.89 35.69
CA TRP A 414 19.28 -14.63 35.00
C TRP A 414 19.59 -13.44 35.91
N ASP A 415 19.83 -12.27 35.32
CA ASP A 415 19.86 -11.01 36.05
C ASP A 415 18.44 -10.59 36.45
N LEU A 416 18.03 -11.04 37.63
CA LEU A 416 16.71 -10.78 38.21
C LEU A 416 16.40 -9.30 38.45
N SER A 417 17.38 -8.41 38.30
CA SER A 417 17.18 -6.96 38.39
C SER A 417 16.92 -6.28 37.05
N ASN A 418 17.15 -6.99 35.94
CA ASN A 418 17.11 -6.43 34.59
C ASN A 418 16.12 -7.14 33.65
N LEU A 419 15.18 -7.93 34.18
CA LEU A 419 14.24 -8.70 33.38
C LEU A 419 13.30 -7.81 32.56
N SER A 420 13.04 -8.22 31.32
CA SER A 420 12.00 -7.69 30.44
C SER A 420 11.31 -8.82 29.67
N ILE A 421 10.08 -8.58 29.23
CA ILE A 421 9.28 -9.51 28.45
C ILE A 421 8.67 -8.79 27.24
N SER A 422 8.88 -9.28 26.03
CA SER A 422 8.12 -8.88 24.84
C SER A 422 7.01 -9.88 24.62
N VAL A 423 5.76 -9.43 24.65
CA VAL A 423 4.58 -10.28 24.40
C VAL A 423 4.22 -10.16 22.92
N PRO A 424 3.99 -11.24 22.17
CA PRO A 424 3.71 -11.14 20.74
C PRO A 424 2.32 -10.54 20.49
N GLU A 425 2.18 -9.77 19.43
CA GLU A 425 0.87 -9.37 18.90
C GLU A 425 0.04 -10.62 18.53
N PRO A 426 -1.31 -10.56 18.63
CA PRO A 426 -2.15 -9.42 19.02
C PRO A 426 -2.51 -9.44 20.53
N HIS A 427 -1.64 -9.94 21.41
CA HIS A 427 -2.00 -10.04 22.83
C HIS A 427 -2.09 -8.67 23.50
N GLU A 428 -3.25 -8.34 24.04
CA GLU A 428 -3.51 -7.10 24.79
C GLU A 428 -4.10 -7.36 26.19
N GLY A 429 -3.95 -6.38 27.07
CA GLY A 429 -4.54 -6.33 28.41
C GLY A 429 -3.67 -6.88 29.54
N GLU A 430 -4.31 -7.13 30.69
CA GLU A 430 -3.65 -7.48 31.94
C GLU A 430 -3.22 -8.97 32.00
N ILE A 431 -1.92 -9.21 32.18
CA ILE A 431 -1.33 -10.53 32.37
C ILE A 431 -0.69 -10.58 33.77
N ASN A 432 -1.07 -11.57 34.57
CA ASN A 432 -0.45 -11.79 35.88
C ASN A 432 0.62 -12.87 35.77
N LEU A 433 1.88 -12.49 35.58
CA LEU A 433 2.98 -13.44 35.58
C LEU A 433 3.17 -14.03 36.98
N GLU A 434 3.55 -15.31 37.06
CA GLU A 434 3.75 -16.01 38.33
C GLU A 434 5.22 -16.32 38.56
N VAL A 435 5.86 -15.66 39.53
CA VAL A 435 7.22 -16.03 39.97
C VAL A 435 7.12 -17.03 41.11
N THR A 436 7.69 -18.22 40.93
CA THR A 436 7.73 -19.28 41.94
C THR A 436 9.16 -19.59 42.37
N ALA A 437 9.43 -19.44 43.66
CA ALA A 437 10.67 -19.87 44.30
C ALA A 437 10.44 -21.21 45.00
N THR A 438 11.26 -22.22 44.69
CA THR A 438 11.16 -23.57 45.28
C THR A 438 12.48 -23.98 45.91
N SER A 439 12.47 -24.26 47.22
CA SER A 439 13.55 -24.96 47.92
C SER A 439 13.41 -26.47 47.69
N THR A 440 14.52 -27.16 47.56
CA THR A 440 14.56 -28.62 47.43
C THR A 440 15.70 -29.19 48.24
N GLU A 441 15.36 -30.14 49.09
CA GLU A 441 16.28 -30.85 49.95
C GLU A 441 17.16 -31.83 49.19
N ASN A 442 18.48 -31.69 49.32
CA ASN A 442 19.42 -32.57 48.63
C ASN A 442 19.39 -34.01 49.17
N GLY A 443 19.03 -34.17 50.45
CA GLY A 443 19.09 -35.45 51.16
C GLY A 443 17.93 -36.40 50.84
N ASN A 444 16.73 -35.86 50.58
CA ASN A 444 15.51 -36.64 50.43
C ASN A 444 14.58 -36.16 49.29
N GLY A 445 14.86 -35.01 48.67
CA GLY A 445 14.04 -34.42 47.61
C GLY A 445 12.73 -33.80 48.10
N ASP A 446 12.60 -33.51 49.40
CA ASP A 446 11.47 -32.72 49.92
C ASP A 446 11.51 -31.30 49.34
N THR A 447 10.35 -30.68 49.16
CA THR A 447 10.25 -29.37 48.48
C THR A 447 9.25 -28.45 49.16
N ALA A 448 9.57 -27.17 49.25
CA ALA A 448 8.64 -26.12 49.63
C ALA A 448 8.73 -24.94 48.65
N SER A 449 7.60 -24.29 48.39
CA SER A 449 7.52 -23.23 47.39
C SER A 449 6.72 -22.04 47.89
N VAL A 450 7.06 -20.87 47.37
CA VAL A 450 6.30 -19.61 47.48
C VAL A 450 6.13 -19.03 46.08
N THR A 451 4.96 -18.45 45.81
CA THR A 451 4.62 -17.83 44.54
C THR A 451 4.13 -16.41 44.79
N GLU A 452 4.62 -15.46 44.00
CA GLU A 452 4.15 -14.08 43.96
C GLU A 452 3.71 -13.74 42.52
N GLU A 453 2.80 -12.79 42.38
CA GLU A 453 2.29 -12.33 41.08
C GLU A 453 3.01 -11.04 40.67
N ILE A 454 3.30 -10.91 39.37
CA ILE A 454 3.82 -9.71 38.74
C ILE A 454 2.77 -9.30 37.69
N PRO A 455 1.91 -8.30 37.98
CA PRO A 455 0.98 -7.79 36.98
C PRO A 455 1.76 -7.06 35.90
N ILE A 456 1.43 -7.34 34.65
CA ILE A 456 1.83 -6.55 33.50
C ILE A 456 0.58 -6.15 32.70
N SER A 457 0.57 -4.93 32.17
CA SER A 457 -0.45 -4.42 31.25
C SER A 457 0.17 -4.32 29.87
N VAL A 458 -0.32 -5.14 28.94
CA VAL A 458 0.04 -5.04 27.53
C VAL A 458 -0.89 -4.04 26.86
N LEU A 459 -0.33 -2.91 26.42
CA LEU A 459 -1.06 -1.84 25.77
C LEU A 459 -1.19 -2.12 24.25
N PRO A 460 -2.32 -1.75 23.62
CA PRO A 460 -2.44 -1.75 22.17
C PRO A 460 -1.46 -0.73 21.55
N ILE A 461 -1.12 -0.88 20.27
CA ILE A 461 -0.27 0.05 19.51
C ILE A 461 -1.03 0.56 18.30
N SER A 462 -0.83 1.82 17.96
CA SER A 462 -1.20 2.32 16.63
C SER A 462 -0.18 1.73 15.64
N ASN A 463 -0.54 0.65 14.97
CA ASN A 463 0.24 0.11 13.86
C ASN A 463 -0.66 -0.24 12.68
N GLY A 464 -0.11 -0.18 11.48
CA GLY A 464 -0.86 -0.56 10.27
C GLY A 464 -1.82 0.52 9.77
N LEU A 465 -1.63 1.79 10.15
CA LEU A 465 -2.38 2.89 9.52
C LEU A 465 -2.02 2.96 8.03
N SER A 466 -2.93 2.54 7.18
CA SER A 466 -2.84 2.73 5.73
C SER A 466 -3.97 3.63 5.23
N VAL A 467 -3.66 4.39 4.19
CA VAL A 467 -4.61 5.33 3.58
C VAL A 467 -4.49 5.27 2.08
N SER A 468 -5.64 5.27 1.41
CA SER A 468 -5.76 5.49 -0.02
C SER A 468 -6.68 6.67 -0.28
N ALA A 469 -6.50 7.33 -1.42
CA ALA A 469 -7.31 8.47 -1.80
C ALA A 469 -7.73 8.38 -3.27
N SER A 470 -8.94 8.84 -3.57
CA SER A 470 -9.42 8.98 -4.93
C SER A 470 -10.19 10.28 -5.12
N LEU A 471 -10.14 10.82 -6.34
CA LEU A 471 -10.92 11.98 -6.73
C LEU A 471 -12.06 11.56 -7.64
N SER A 472 -13.26 12.01 -7.34
CA SER A 472 -14.44 11.77 -8.17
C SER A 472 -15.24 13.06 -8.37
N TYR A 473 -15.83 13.26 -9.55
CA TYR A 473 -16.77 14.36 -9.73
C TYR A 473 -18.03 14.12 -8.90
N SER A 474 -18.45 15.08 -8.07
CA SER A 474 -19.67 14.89 -7.27
C SER A 474 -20.89 14.83 -8.20
N GLY A 475 -21.44 13.63 -8.42
CA GLY A 475 -22.63 13.44 -9.26
C GLY A 475 -23.90 14.11 -8.71
N ASP A 476 -23.85 14.54 -7.43
CA ASP A 476 -24.91 15.24 -6.72
C ASP A 476 -24.36 16.54 -6.11
N ASN A 477 -25.21 17.57 -5.94
CA ASN A 477 -24.79 18.85 -5.34
C ASN A 477 -24.65 18.71 -3.80
N HIS A 478 -23.58 18.05 -3.34
CA HIS A 478 -23.34 17.68 -1.94
C HIS A 478 -23.39 18.88 -0.99
N LEU A 479 -22.68 19.95 -1.33
CA LEU A 479 -22.67 21.23 -0.58
C LEU A 479 -24.08 21.80 -0.38
N ALA A 480 -24.96 21.65 -1.38
CA ALA A 480 -26.34 22.09 -1.26
C ALA A 480 -27.13 21.25 -0.24
N ASN A 481 -26.84 19.96 -0.11
CA ASN A 481 -27.48 19.06 0.84
C ASN A 481 -27.04 19.37 2.28
N GLU A 482 -25.75 19.61 2.51
CA GLU A 482 -25.24 20.03 3.83
C GLU A 482 -25.89 21.32 4.31
N LEU A 483 -26.01 22.31 3.42
CA LEU A 483 -26.72 23.56 3.72
C LEU A 483 -28.21 23.35 3.99
N VAL A 484 -28.84 22.39 3.31
CA VAL A 484 -30.23 22.00 3.61
C VAL A 484 -30.32 21.41 5.01
N ASP A 485 -29.44 20.47 5.36
CA ASP A 485 -29.43 19.81 6.67
C ASP A 485 -29.13 20.80 7.80
N HIS A 486 -28.15 21.68 7.61
CA HIS A 486 -27.87 22.80 8.52
C HIS A 486 -29.12 23.66 8.73
N SER A 487 -29.86 23.96 7.66
CA SER A 487 -31.09 24.75 7.75
C SER A 487 -32.21 24.03 8.51
N GLU A 488 -32.33 22.71 8.36
CA GLU A 488 -33.34 21.88 9.00
C GLU A 488 -33.05 21.67 10.49
N GLN A 489 -31.78 21.57 10.87
CA GLN A 489 -31.33 21.42 12.26
C GLN A 489 -31.53 22.70 13.09
N HIS A 490 -31.20 23.87 12.52
CA HIS A 490 -31.22 25.14 13.25
C HIS A 490 -32.54 25.93 13.09
N GLY A 491 -33.33 25.63 12.05
CA GLY A 491 -34.59 26.31 11.76
C GLY A 491 -34.40 27.82 11.54
N SER A 492 -35.45 28.62 11.71
CA SER A 492 -35.34 30.07 11.50
C SER A 492 -34.68 30.80 12.67
N GLY A 493 -33.35 30.80 12.73
CA GLY A 493 -32.53 31.42 13.77
C GLY A 493 -31.21 31.98 13.24
N SER A 494 -30.55 32.80 14.06
CA SER A 494 -29.19 33.32 13.80
C SER A 494 -28.18 32.30 14.32
N SER A 495 -27.26 31.86 13.47
CA SER A 495 -26.05 31.13 13.83
C SER A 495 -24.86 32.10 13.88
N ASP A 496 -23.70 31.66 14.37
CA ASP A 496 -22.50 32.51 14.35
C ASP A 496 -21.97 32.73 12.92
N GLN A 497 -22.40 31.89 11.96
CA GLN A 497 -22.05 31.96 10.54
C GLN A 497 -23.08 32.77 9.71
N TYR A 498 -24.39 32.64 10.03
CA TYR A 498 -25.48 33.33 9.33
C TYR A 498 -26.33 34.17 10.29
N ASP A 499 -26.63 35.41 9.90
CA ASP A 499 -27.52 36.32 10.61
C ASP A 499 -28.96 35.77 10.68
N GLN A 500 -29.44 35.10 9.64
CA GLN A 500 -30.71 34.38 9.63
C GLN A 500 -30.71 33.15 8.70
N ILE A 501 -31.13 32.01 9.24
CA ILE A 501 -31.44 30.80 8.46
C ILE A 501 -32.94 30.79 8.14
N VAL A 502 -33.37 30.45 6.92
CA VAL A 502 -34.77 30.42 6.52
C VAL A 502 -35.06 29.23 5.60
N SER A 503 -35.85 28.27 6.08
CA SER A 503 -36.35 27.14 5.27
C SER A 503 -37.82 27.34 4.87
N VAL A 504 -38.15 27.07 3.61
CA VAL A 504 -39.49 27.26 3.04
C VAL A 504 -40.29 25.95 3.01
N ASP A 505 -41.32 25.87 3.87
CA ASP A 505 -42.14 24.68 4.11
C ASP A 505 -43.08 24.26 2.94
N ASP A 506 -43.39 22.95 2.86
CA ASP A 506 -44.08 22.21 1.78
C ASP A 506 -45.59 22.48 1.58
N GLY A 507 -46.01 23.74 1.61
CA GLY A 507 -47.40 24.05 1.28
C GLY A 507 -47.76 23.67 -0.17
N SER A 508 -49.05 23.71 -0.51
CA SER A 508 -49.55 23.81 -1.89
C SER A 508 -49.84 25.28 -2.28
N PRO A 509 -48.90 26.25 -2.17
CA PRO A 509 -49.15 27.62 -2.56
C PRO A 509 -48.94 27.78 -4.07
N VAL A 510 -49.65 28.74 -4.64
CA VAL A 510 -49.45 29.16 -6.03
C VAL A 510 -48.25 30.11 -6.14
N SER A 511 -47.81 30.75 -5.02
CA SER A 511 -46.61 31.59 -4.93
C SER A 511 -46.20 31.88 -3.47
N VAL A 512 -44.90 31.90 -3.16
CA VAL A 512 -44.28 32.22 -1.85
C VAL A 512 -43.24 33.35 -2.02
N ASP A 513 -43.15 34.28 -1.06
CA ASP A 513 -42.20 35.40 -1.05
C ASP A 513 -41.54 35.46 0.34
N VAL A 514 -40.22 35.36 0.37
CA VAL A 514 -39.37 35.23 1.57
C VAL A 514 -38.38 36.38 1.59
N ASN A 515 -38.19 36.98 2.77
CA ASN A 515 -37.23 38.05 2.99
C ASN A 515 -36.50 37.76 4.31
N ALA A 516 -35.18 37.60 4.23
CA ALA A 516 -34.34 37.20 5.35
C ALA A 516 -33.97 38.42 6.21
N GLY A 517 -33.27 39.43 5.70
CA GLY A 517 -33.08 40.66 6.46
C GLY A 517 -31.96 41.52 5.92
N ASP A 518 -31.28 42.26 6.79
CA ASP A 518 -29.93 42.72 6.48
C ASP A 518 -29.01 41.79 7.29
N GLY A 519 -27.88 41.35 6.72
CA GLY A 519 -27.01 40.34 7.29
C GLY A 519 -26.63 39.25 6.28
N ASN A 520 -25.70 38.37 6.63
CA ASN A 520 -25.39 37.20 5.81
C ASN A 520 -26.40 36.08 6.11
N ASP A 521 -27.32 35.77 5.21
CA ASP A 521 -28.43 34.85 5.47
C ASP A 521 -28.35 33.55 4.65
N LEU A 522 -28.86 32.43 5.20
CA LEU A 522 -29.04 31.16 4.47
C LEU A 522 -30.52 30.91 4.18
N ILE A 523 -30.90 30.85 2.90
CA ILE A 523 -32.29 30.76 2.45
C ILE A 523 -32.50 29.49 1.62
N VAL A 524 -33.16 28.50 2.21
CA VAL A 524 -33.45 27.21 1.58
C VAL A 524 -34.86 27.20 1.00
N GLY A 525 -34.94 27.08 -0.33
CA GLY A 525 -36.18 27.06 -1.10
C GLY A 525 -37.05 25.82 -0.86
N GLY A 526 -38.32 25.88 -1.27
CA GLY A 526 -39.28 24.78 -1.05
C GLY A 526 -39.22 23.69 -2.12
N THR A 527 -39.76 22.51 -1.80
CA THR A 527 -39.79 21.33 -2.69
C THR A 527 -40.99 21.28 -3.64
N GLY A 528 -42.01 22.12 -3.46
CA GLY A 528 -43.25 22.08 -4.27
C GLY A 528 -43.17 22.82 -5.62
N ASP A 529 -44.07 22.52 -6.56
CA ASP A 529 -44.12 23.09 -7.93
C ASP A 529 -44.55 24.58 -8.02
N GLY A 530 -44.61 25.30 -6.89
CA GLY A 530 -45.06 26.69 -6.82
C GLY A 530 -44.07 27.69 -7.43
N SER A 531 -44.41 29.00 -7.33
CA SER A 531 -43.44 30.06 -7.65
C SER A 531 -42.84 30.68 -6.38
N TYR A 532 -41.53 30.82 -6.30
CA TYR A 532 -40.82 31.34 -5.13
C TYR A 532 -40.13 32.67 -5.44
N ALA A 533 -40.11 33.59 -4.49
CA ALA A 533 -39.27 34.78 -4.49
C ALA A 533 -38.47 34.79 -3.19
N LEU A 534 -37.15 34.66 -3.28
CA LEU A 534 -36.22 34.56 -2.16
C LEU A 534 -35.38 35.84 -2.12
N ARG A 535 -35.30 36.52 -0.97
CA ARG A 535 -34.64 37.83 -0.84
C ARG A 535 -33.68 37.86 0.34
N GLY A 536 -32.40 38.08 0.03
CA GLY A 536 -31.30 38.22 0.98
C GLY A 536 -31.16 39.65 1.53
N ASN A 537 -31.15 40.65 0.63
CA ASN A 537 -30.97 42.10 0.85
C ASN A 537 -29.50 42.55 1.01
N ASP A 538 -29.09 43.09 2.16
CA ASP A 538 -27.73 43.62 2.36
C ASP A 538 -26.90 42.56 3.13
N GLY A 539 -25.88 41.97 2.54
CA GLY A 539 -25.02 40.93 3.14
C GLY A 539 -24.53 39.93 2.09
N ASP A 540 -23.66 39.01 2.48
CA ASP A 540 -23.22 37.90 1.63
C ASP A 540 -24.17 36.72 1.85
N ASP A 541 -25.20 36.60 1.01
CA ASP A 541 -26.32 35.66 1.21
C ASP A 541 -26.16 34.35 0.42
N VAL A 542 -26.67 33.25 0.98
CA VAL A 542 -26.67 31.92 0.36
C VAL A 542 -28.10 31.44 0.11
N PHE A 543 -28.40 31.03 -1.13
CA PHE A 543 -29.70 30.46 -1.50
C PHE A 543 -29.55 29.02 -1.96
N VAL A 544 -30.43 28.12 -1.48
CA VAL A 544 -30.43 26.72 -1.92
C VAL A 544 -31.73 26.36 -2.61
N SER A 545 -31.66 25.86 -3.84
CA SER A 545 -32.81 25.35 -4.59
C SER A 545 -33.05 23.87 -4.27
N ARG A 546 -34.26 23.52 -3.79
CA ARG A 546 -34.66 22.12 -3.54
C ARG A 546 -35.53 21.50 -4.64
N ASN A 547 -35.86 22.26 -5.69
CA ASN A 547 -36.66 21.77 -6.83
C ASN A 547 -36.35 22.58 -8.11
N ALA A 548 -35.60 21.98 -9.04
CA ALA A 548 -35.30 22.55 -10.36
C ALA A 548 -36.54 22.68 -11.29
N SER A 549 -37.59 21.91 -11.03
CA SER A 549 -38.83 21.89 -11.81
C SER A 549 -39.91 22.85 -11.27
N ALA A 550 -39.61 23.66 -10.26
CA ALA A 550 -40.54 24.65 -9.73
C ALA A 550 -41.03 25.62 -10.81
N ALA A 551 -42.32 26.00 -10.79
CA ALA A 551 -42.91 26.79 -11.89
C ALA A 551 -42.16 28.11 -12.20
N SER A 552 -41.61 28.78 -11.18
CA SER A 552 -40.61 29.84 -11.32
C SER A 552 -40.02 30.22 -9.96
N THR A 553 -38.70 30.29 -9.84
CA THR A 553 -38.01 30.80 -8.63
C THR A 553 -37.23 32.07 -8.99
N ALA A 554 -37.37 33.12 -8.18
CA ALA A 554 -36.59 34.34 -8.29
C ALA A 554 -35.71 34.52 -7.06
N TYR A 555 -34.41 34.71 -7.28
CA TYR A 555 -33.38 34.91 -6.26
C TYR A 555 -32.95 36.37 -6.31
N TYR A 556 -33.08 37.08 -5.19
CA TYR A 556 -32.65 38.46 -5.04
C TYR A 556 -31.57 38.48 -3.96
N GLY A 557 -30.30 38.53 -4.34
CA GLY A 557 -29.16 38.68 -3.41
C GLY A 557 -29.21 40.07 -2.82
N GLY A 558 -28.53 41.02 -3.46
CA GLY A 558 -28.77 42.44 -3.23
C GLY A 558 -27.46 43.21 -3.21
N SER A 559 -26.89 43.44 -2.03
CA SER A 559 -25.53 43.98 -1.93
C SER A 559 -24.66 43.10 -1.06
N GLY A 560 -23.58 42.59 -1.63
CA GLY A 560 -22.66 41.62 -1.02
C GLY A 560 -22.15 40.70 -2.12
N GLY A 561 -21.47 39.61 -1.75
CA GLY A 561 -21.22 38.49 -2.64
C GLY A 561 -22.26 37.41 -2.38
N ASP A 562 -23.20 37.24 -3.30
CA ASP A 562 -24.35 36.36 -3.14
C ASP A 562 -24.17 35.04 -3.91
N THR A 563 -24.53 33.92 -3.29
CA THR A 563 -24.32 32.56 -3.81
C THR A 563 -25.64 31.79 -3.95
N VAL A 564 -25.84 31.11 -5.08
CA VAL A 564 -27.01 30.24 -5.30
C VAL A 564 -26.60 28.81 -5.65
N TYR A 565 -27.12 27.83 -4.91
CA TYR A 565 -27.01 26.40 -5.22
C TYR A 565 -28.24 25.94 -6.02
N LEU A 566 -28.01 25.43 -7.23
CA LEU A 566 -29.02 24.88 -8.13
C LEU A 566 -28.85 23.37 -8.29
N GLN A 567 -29.97 22.68 -8.49
CA GLN A 567 -30.01 21.21 -8.64
C GLN A 567 -29.68 20.81 -10.08
N GLY A 568 -28.90 19.75 -10.28
CA GLY A 568 -28.47 19.27 -11.60
C GLY A 568 -27.29 20.04 -12.18
N ASN A 569 -26.88 19.64 -13.38
CA ASN A 569 -25.70 20.17 -14.08
C ASN A 569 -26.05 21.47 -14.80
N ARG A 570 -25.04 22.29 -15.12
CA ARG A 570 -25.21 23.52 -15.89
C ARG A 570 -25.89 23.28 -17.23
N ASP A 571 -25.67 22.14 -17.88
CA ASP A 571 -26.27 21.78 -19.16
C ASP A 571 -27.77 21.46 -19.10
N ASP A 572 -28.31 21.17 -17.91
CA ASP A 572 -29.75 21.04 -17.71
C ASP A 572 -30.47 22.40 -17.88
N TYR A 573 -29.73 23.50 -17.87
CA TYR A 573 -30.26 24.85 -17.89
C TYR A 573 -29.89 25.60 -19.17
N GLN A 574 -30.92 26.03 -19.91
CA GLN A 574 -30.73 26.98 -21.00
C GLN A 574 -30.66 28.41 -20.45
N VAL A 575 -29.57 29.12 -20.76
CA VAL A 575 -29.42 30.55 -20.47
C VAL A 575 -30.26 31.37 -21.45
N GLU A 576 -31.21 32.16 -20.94
CA GLU A 576 -31.98 33.13 -21.74
C GLU A 576 -31.52 34.56 -21.46
N THR A 577 -31.29 35.36 -22.51
CA THR A 577 -30.93 36.77 -22.37
C THR A 577 -32.08 37.57 -21.77
N PHE A 578 -31.90 38.08 -20.55
CA PHE A 578 -32.94 38.82 -19.83
C PHE A 578 -32.80 40.34 -20.06
N HIS A 579 -33.53 40.88 -21.04
CA HIS A 579 -33.44 42.30 -21.37
C HIS A 579 -34.13 43.21 -20.32
N GLY A 580 -33.35 44.01 -19.58
CA GLY A 580 -33.87 45.14 -18.79
C GLY A 580 -33.19 45.43 -17.45
N PHE A 581 -32.33 44.53 -16.97
CA PHE A 581 -31.55 44.66 -15.75
C PHE A 581 -30.10 44.31 -16.08
N ASN A 582 -29.15 45.15 -15.65
CA ASN A 582 -27.74 44.78 -15.71
C ASN A 582 -27.52 43.74 -14.59
N ASP A 583 -26.70 42.72 -14.83
CA ASP A 583 -26.29 41.72 -13.82
C ASP A 583 -27.43 40.76 -13.37
N ALA A 584 -28.33 40.42 -14.30
CA ALA A 584 -29.38 39.43 -14.07
C ALA A 584 -29.29 38.27 -15.08
N VAL A 585 -29.44 37.05 -14.58
CA VAL A 585 -29.40 35.81 -15.37
C VAL A 585 -30.76 35.13 -15.30
N ARG A 586 -31.25 34.62 -16.44
CA ARG A 586 -32.37 33.69 -16.46
C ARG A 586 -31.88 32.32 -16.92
N LEU A 587 -32.08 31.33 -16.06
CA LEU A 587 -31.84 29.92 -16.34
C LEU A 587 -33.18 29.21 -16.52
N VAL A 588 -33.31 28.43 -17.59
CA VAL A 588 -34.52 27.66 -17.92
C VAL A 588 -34.19 26.18 -17.89
N TYR A 589 -34.67 25.48 -16.87
CA TYR A 589 -34.44 24.04 -16.70
C TYR A 589 -35.17 23.23 -17.79
N GLN A 590 -34.49 22.24 -18.37
CA GLN A 590 -34.97 21.42 -19.48
C GLN A 590 -34.88 19.91 -19.19
N ASN A 591 -35.98 19.29 -18.76
CA ASN A 591 -36.03 17.83 -18.53
C ASN A 591 -37.02 17.11 -19.47
N GLY A 592 -36.85 17.26 -20.79
CA GLY A 592 -37.56 16.46 -21.83
C GLY A 592 -39.11 16.46 -21.84
N GLN A 593 -39.78 17.06 -20.86
CA GLN A 593 -41.20 16.91 -20.51
C GLN A 593 -41.88 18.28 -20.34
N THR A 594 -41.89 19.14 -21.37
CA THR A 594 -42.80 20.32 -21.52
C THR A 594 -42.91 21.36 -20.38
N GLN A 595 -42.11 21.33 -19.31
CA GLN A 595 -42.08 22.37 -18.28
C GLN A 595 -40.76 23.13 -18.34
N ASN A 596 -40.82 24.37 -18.84
CA ASN A 596 -39.71 25.32 -18.86
C ASN A 596 -39.70 26.11 -17.54
N ALA A 597 -39.32 25.45 -16.45
CA ALA A 597 -39.15 26.07 -15.14
C ALA A 597 -38.10 27.19 -15.21
N LYS A 598 -38.37 28.33 -14.57
CA LYS A 598 -37.51 29.54 -14.69
C LYS A 598 -36.87 29.89 -13.36
N HIS A 599 -35.55 29.97 -13.36
CA HIS A 599 -34.74 30.48 -12.27
C HIS A 599 -34.21 31.86 -12.67
N ASP A 600 -34.75 32.91 -12.06
CA ASP A 600 -34.38 34.30 -12.31
C ASP A 600 -33.45 34.78 -11.19
N LEU A 601 -32.19 35.03 -11.50
CA LEU A 601 -31.17 35.48 -10.56
C LEU A 601 -30.93 36.98 -10.72
N TYR A 602 -31.04 37.74 -9.64
CA TYR A 602 -30.84 39.18 -9.61
C TYR A 602 -29.77 39.53 -8.58
N SER A 603 -28.67 40.17 -9.02
CA SER A 603 -27.54 40.50 -8.14
C SER A 603 -27.05 39.25 -7.41
N ILE A 604 -26.67 38.24 -8.19
CA ILE A 604 -26.04 37.01 -7.72
C ILE A 604 -24.70 36.93 -8.43
N GLU A 605 -23.63 36.73 -7.68
CA GLU A 605 -22.26 36.68 -8.17
C GLU A 605 -21.78 35.25 -8.41
N THR A 606 -22.26 34.29 -7.60
CA THR A 606 -21.81 32.88 -7.66
C THR A 606 -22.99 31.92 -7.80
N ILE A 607 -22.85 30.93 -8.68
CA ILE A 607 -23.82 29.83 -8.84
C ILE A 607 -23.07 28.51 -8.73
N TYR A 608 -23.55 27.61 -7.87
CA TYR A 608 -23.14 26.22 -7.83
C TYR A 608 -24.16 25.36 -8.55
N PHE A 609 -23.68 24.60 -9.52
CA PHE A 609 -24.37 23.45 -10.10
C PHE A 609 -23.67 22.18 -9.61
N ALA A 610 -24.25 21.01 -9.90
CA ALA A 610 -23.59 19.74 -9.57
C ALA A 610 -22.27 19.53 -10.34
N ASP A 611 -22.13 20.13 -11.53
CA ASP A 611 -20.93 20.03 -12.37
C ASP A 611 -19.90 21.14 -12.15
N GLY A 612 -20.13 22.09 -11.24
CA GLY A 612 -19.14 23.14 -10.97
C GLY A 612 -19.66 24.44 -10.36
N LYS A 613 -18.71 25.29 -9.99
CA LYS A 613 -18.88 26.67 -9.54
C LYS A 613 -18.74 27.63 -10.71
N TYR A 614 -19.72 28.53 -10.85
CA TYR A 614 -19.78 29.51 -11.92
C TYR A 614 -19.86 30.93 -11.36
N GLN A 615 -19.07 31.84 -11.91
CA GLN A 615 -19.19 33.27 -11.68
C GLN A 615 -20.15 33.91 -12.68
N VAL A 616 -20.92 34.88 -12.21
CA VAL A 616 -21.88 35.65 -13.00
C VAL A 616 -21.33 37.05 -13.24
N ASP A 617 -20.96 37.33 -14.49
CA ASP A 617 -20.43 38.63 -14.89
C ASP A 617 -21.25 39.23 -16.03
N ASN A 618 -21.89 40.38 -15.80
CA ASN A 618 -22.77 41.06 -16.77
C ASN A 618 -23.85 40.16 -17.41
N GLY A 619 -24.29 39.11 -16.70
CA GLY A 619 -25.28 38.14 -17.18
C GLY A 619 -24.71 37.00 -18.03
N GLU A 620 -23.39 36.85 -18.08
CA GLU A 620 -22.68 35.70 -18.64
C GLU A 620 -22.20 34.80 -17.49
N LEU A 621 -22.19 33.48 -17.71
CA LEU A 621 -21.71 32.53 -16.71
C LEU A 621 -20.34 32.00 -17.18
N THR A 622 -19.36 32.04 -16.30
CA THR A 622 -18.02 31.47 -16.51
C THR A 622 -17.77 30.44 -15.44
N LYS A 623 -17.44 29.20 -15.82
CA LYS A 623 -17.01 28.17 -14.86
C LYS A 623 -15.68 28.66 -14.26
N VAL A 624 -15.49 28.48 -12.96
CA VAL A 624 -14.27 28.93 -12.27
C VAL A 624 -13.68 27.85 -11.38
N ALA A 625 -14.49 26.89 -10.96
CA ALA A 625 -14.02 25.70 -10.29
C ALA A 625 -14.91 24.49 -10.60
N ASP A 626 -14.28 23.33 -10.64
CA ASP A 626 -14.87 22.00 -10.56
C ASP A 626 -15.15 21.65 -9.09
N ILE A 627 -16.27 20.97 -8.84
CA ILE A 627 -16.58 20.42 -7.52
C ILE A 627 -16.24 18.94 -7.55
N VAL A 628 -15.24 18.57 -6.77
CA VAL A 628 -14.68 17.22 -6.74
C VAL A 628 -14.76 16.70 -5.32
N GLN A 629 -15.11 15.44 -5.19
CA GLN A 629 -15.11 14.72 -3.93
C GLN A 629 -13.78 13.98 -3.82
N LEU A 630 -13.06 14.24 -2.73
CA LEU A 630 -11.89 13.48 -2.31
C LEU A 630 -12.39 12.43 -1.34
N ASP A 631 -12.46 11.18 -1.81
CA ASP A 631 -12.78 10.03 -0.99
C ASP A 631 -11.47 9.45 -0.46
N VAL A 632 -11.36 9.33 0.86
CA VAL A 632 -10.18 8.82 1.56
C VAL A 632 -10.61 7.59 2.32
N ASP A 633 -10.06 6.44 1.97
CA ASP A 633 -10.24 5.23 2.74
C ASP A 633 -9.08 5.09 3.71
N VAL A 634 -9.44 4.77 4.96
CA VAL A 634 -8.50 4.63 6.07
C VAL A 634 -8.72 3.26 6.66
N THR A 635 -7.66 2.46 6.64
CA THR A 635 -7.64 1.15 7.29
C THR A 635 -6.95 1.31 8.65
N LEU A 636 -7.61 0.79 9.66
CA LEU A 636 -7.17 0.77 11.06
C LEU A 636 -7.12 -0.70 11.48
N ASN A 637 -6.13 -1.13 12.25
CA ASN A 637 -5.80 -2.53 12.42
C ASN A 637 -6.89 -3.28 13.23
N ASP A 638 -7.33 -2.71 14.35
CA ASP A 638 -8.38 -3.30 15.19
C ASP A 638 -9.61 -2.39 15.40
N GLY A 639 -9.55 -1.16 14.88
CA GLY A 639 -10.62 -0.19 14.87
C GLY A 639 -10.83 0.52 16.21
N SER A 640 -9.89 0.40 17.15
CA SER A 640 -9.87 1.19 18.39
C SER A 640 -9.18 2.56 18.23
N GLU A 641 -8.50 2.78 17.12
CA GLU A 641 -7.88 4.04 16.72
C GLU A 641 -8.91 5.10 16.31
N HIS A 642 -8.57 6.37 16.56
CA HIS A 642 -9.36 7.51 16.13
C HIS A 642 -8.54 8.46 15.25
N ILE A 643 -9.15 8.93 14.15
CA ILE A 643 -8.56 9.97 13.31
C ILE A 643 -8.41 11.27 14.12
N THR A 644 -7.19 11.77 14.22
CA THR A 644 -6.83 12.99 14.97
C THR A 644 -6.48 14.16 14.06
N SER A 645 -6.02 13.91 12.83
CA SER A 645 -5.72 14.96 11.86
C SER A 645 -5.95 14.54 10.41
N VAL A 646 -6.38 15.49 9.58
CA VAL A 646 -6.45 15.34 8.11
C VAL A 646 -5.89 16.62 7.49
N ILE A 647 -4.84 16.49 6.70
CA ILE A 647 -4.15 17.59 6.03
C ILE A 647 -4.14 17.32 4.52
N ILE A 648 -4.61 18.28 3.74
CA ILE A 648 -4.59 18.24 2.28
C ILE A 648 -3.56 19.26 1.80
N SER A 649 -2.50 18.79 1.15
CA SER A 649 -1.43 19.61 0.59
C SER A 649 -1.51 19.62 -0.93
N GLY A 650 -0.75 20.52 -1.58
CA GLY A 650 -0.67 20.57 -3.05
C GLY A 650 -1.86 21.22 -3.76
N MET A 651 -2.77 21.86 -3.00
CA MET A 651 -3.93 22.57 -3.56
C MET A 651 -3.49 23.67 -4.56
N PRO A 652 -3.99 23.68 -5.81
CA PRO A 652 -3.61 24.68 -6.81
C PRO A 652 -4.04 26.10 -6.41
N GLU A 653 -3.35 27.12 -6.96
CA GLU A 653 -3.68 28.52 -6.68
C GLU A 653 -5.12 28.83 -7.10
N GLY A 654 -5.95 29.23 -6.12
CA GLY A 654 -7.38 29.49 -6.31
C GLY A 654 -8.29 28.32 -5.95
N GLY A 655 -7.74 27.14 -5.64
CA GLY A 655 -8.47 26.02 -5.06
C GLY A 655 -8.75 26.21 -3.57
N SER A 656 -9.75 25.50 -3.05
CA SER A 656 -10.16 25.60 -1.64
C SER A 656 -10.87 24.35 -1.14
N VAL A 657 -10.80 24.14 0.18
CA VAL A 657 -11.62 23.16 0.91
C VAL A 657 -12.71 23.93 1.67
N PRO A 658 -14.00 23.86 1.29
CA PRO A 658 -15.06 24.70 1.86
C PRO A 658 -15.16 24.69 3.39
N ASP A 659 -14.89 23.55 4.04
CA ASP A 659 -14.90 23.39 5.50
C ASP A 659 -13.51 23.31 6.14
N GLY A 660 -12.45 23.49 5.34
CA GLY A 660 -11.06 23.45 5.81
C GLY A 660 -10.53 24.80 6.28
N GLU A 661 -9.50 24.77 7.12
CA GLU A 661 -8.69 25.94 7.48
C GLU A 661 -7.35 25.89 6.72
N GLN A 662 -7.06 26.93 5.94
CA GLN A 662 -5.77 27.05 5.26
C GLN A 662 -4.68 27.50 6.25
N LEU A 663 -3.62 26.72 6.36
CA LEU A 663 -2.46 26.96 7.20
C LEU A 663 -1.49 27.97 6.58
N ASP A 664 -0.56 28.51 7.38
CA ASP A 664 0.48 29.43 6.90
C ASP A 664 1.42 28.80 5.86
N SER A 665 1.51 27.46 5.82
CA SER A 665 2.25 26.70 4.80
C SER A 665 1.58 26.73 3.41
N GLY A 666 0.26 26.95 3.37
CA GLY A 666 -0.58 26.83 2.18
C GLY A 666 -1.45 25.57 2.17
N ASP A 667 -1.16 24.59 3.05
CA ASP A 667 -1.91 23.33 3.19
C ASP A 667 -3.25 23.57 3.89
N TRP A 668 -4.18 22.64 3.74
CA TRP A 668 -5.51 22.73 4.31
C TRP A 668 -5.70 21.69 5.40
N GLN A 669 -5.98 22.14 6.62
CA GLN A 669 -6.39 21.26 7.71
C GLN A 669 -7.91 21.10 7.68
N VAL A 670 -8.39 19.85 7.61
CA VAL A 670 -9.82 19.54 7.64
C VAL A 670 -10.24 19.23 9.08
N PRO A 671 -11.25 19.92 9.64
CA PRO A 671 -11.77 19.59 10.97
C PRO A 671 -12.37 18.19 10.99
N ILE A 672 -12.01 17.37 12.00
CA ILE A 672 -12.50 15.99 12.13
C ILE A 672 -14.04 15.92 12.21
N ASP A 673 -14.68 16.90 12.87
CA ASP A 673 -16.14 17.00 12.97
C ASP A 673 -16.84 17.33 11.62
N ALA A 674 -16.08 17.76 10.60
CA ALA A 674 -16.58 18.07 9.27
C ALA A 674 -16.45 16.89 8.28
N LEU A 675 -15.69 15.84 8.65
CA LEU A 675 -15.50 14.66 7.82
C LEU A 675 -16.81 13.90 7.63
N GLN A 676 -17.13 13.56 6.39
CA GLN A 676 -18.32 12.78 6.07
C GLN A 676 -17.93 11.30 5.94
N PRO A 677 -18.42 10.39 6.79
CA PRO A 677 -17.99 9.00 6.77
C PRO A 677 -18.47 8.26 5.51
N ASN A 678 -17.58 7.47 4.91
CA ASN A 678 -17.87 6.66 3.72
C ASN A 678 -18.71 5.43 4.10
N PRO A 679 -19.89 5.19 3.50
CA PRO A 679 -20.74 4.06 3.85
C PRO A 679 -20.07 2.71 3.55
N GLY A 680 -19.72 1.96 4.59
CA GLY A 680 -19.14 0.61 4.46
C GLY A 680 -17.63 0.54 4.62
N SER A 681 -16.97 1.68 4.80
CA SER A 681 -15.59 1.76 5.32
C SER A 681 -15.58 1.75 6.85
N ASP A 682 -14.48 1.28 7.46
CA ASP A 682 -14.32 1.28 8.92
C ASP A 682 -14.03 2.69 9.45
N ALA A 683 -13.13 3.44 8.80
CA ALA A 683 -12.80 4.83 9.15
C ALA A 683 -12.72 5.80 7.94
N GLY A 684 -13.06 5.34 6.73
CA GLY A 684 -13.01 6.16 5.53
C GLY A 684 -13.96 7.35 5.56
N PHE A 685 -13.59 8.43 4.88
CA PHE A 685 -14.32 9.68 4.84
C PHE A 685 -14.20 10.38 3.48
N SER A 686 -15.04 11.38 3.27
CA SER A 686 -15.02 12.22 2.08
C SER A 686 -14.90 13.70 2.42
N VAL A 687 -14.19 14.42 1.55
CA VAL A 687 -13.97 15.87 1.64
C VAL A 687 -14.33 16.50 0.29
N THR A 688 -15.16 17.54 0.31
CA THR A 688 -15.44 18.30 -0.91
C THR A 688 -14.31 19.28 -1.20
N LEU A 689 -13.82 19.29 -2.44
CA LEU A 689 -12.80 20.21 -2.95
C LEU A 689 -13.37 21.10 -4.05
N GLU A 690 -12.95 22.36 -4.05
CA GLU A 690 -13.14 23.26 -5.19
C GLU A 690 -11.81 23.41 -5.94
N LEU A 691 -11.72 22.81 -7.12
CA LEU A 691 -10.52 22.85 -7.95
C LEU A 691 -10.71 23.85 -9.09
N PRO A 692 -9.78 24.78 -9.36
CA PRO A 692 -9.91 25.71 -10.47
C PRO A 692 -10.17 25.00 -11.81
N GLU A 693 -11.02 25.56 -12.68
CA GLU A 693 -11.36 24.94 -13.97
C GLU A 693 -10.10 24.58 -14.77
N GLY A 694 -9.96 23.30 -15.12
CA GLY A 694 -8.82 22.79 -15.89
C GLY A 694 -7.50 22.68 -15.11
N SER A 695 -7.53 22.71 -13.77
CA SER A 695 -6.37 22.37 -12.95
C SER A 695 -6.17 20.85 -12.87
N ALA A 696 -4.91 20.41 -12.95
CA ALA A 696 -4.48 19.07 -12.57
C ALA A 696 -3.84 19.18 -11.18
N PRO A 697 -4.55 18.82 -10.10
CA PRO A 697 -4.03 19.02 -8.76
C PRO A 697 -3.07 17.87 -8.40
N ASP A 698 -1.88 18.20 -7.95
CA ASP A 698 -0.92 17.25 -7.35
C ASP A 698 -1.17 17.25 -5.84
N LEU A 699 -2.29 16.65 -5.44
CA LEU A 699 -2.71 16.64 -4.03
C LEU A 699 -1.97 15.55 -3.27
N SER A 700 -1.66 15.83 -2.02
CA SER A 700 -1.38 14.79 -1.03
C SER A 700 -2.30 14.93 0.16
N VAL A 701 -2.69 13.79 0.72
CA VAL A 701 -3.56 13.69 1.89
C VAL A 701 -2.77 12.99 2.97
N THR A 702 -2.56 13.66 4.09
CA THR A 702 -1.96 13.10 5.30
C THR A 702 -3.04 12.91 6.35
N VAL A 703 -3.23 11.68 6.80
CA VAL A 703 -4.14 11.32 7.89
C VAL A 703 -3.30 10.94 9.10
N GLY A 704 -3.66 11.46 10.27
CA GLY A 704 -3.13 11.00 11.54
C GLY A 704 -4.21 10.25 12.31
N ALA A 705 -3.89 9.08 12.85
CA ALA A 705 -4.75 8.30 13.72
C ALA A 705 -4.03 7.98 15.03
N THR A 706 -4.77 7.78 16.11
CA THR A 706 -4.18 7.48 17.43
C THR A 706 -5.06 6.50 18.17
N GLU A 707 -4.41 5.54 18.81
CA GLU A 707 -5.05 4.62 19.73
C GLU A 707 -5.63 5.33 20.95
N VAL A 708 -6.85 4.95 21.37
CA VAL A 708 -7.50 5.54 22.55
C VAL A 708 -8.05 4.49 23.52
N ASP A 709 -8.05 4.83 24.81
CA ASP A 709 -8.72 4.03 25.83
C ASP A 709 -10.25 4.06 25.71
N ASP A 710 -10.94 3.21 26.49
CA ASP A 710 -12.41 3.19 26.65
C ASP A 710 -13.06 4.57 26.97
N SER A 711 -12.26 5.54 27.42
CA SER A 711 -12.68 6.90 27.76
C SER A 711 -12.35 7.94 26.68
N GLY A 712 -11.70 7.53 25.58
CA GLY A 712 -11.28 8.37 24.46
C GLY A 712 -10.00 9.17 24.72
N ASN A 713 -9.16 8.77 25.69
CA ASN A 713 -7.84 9.38 25.88
C ASN A 713 -6.79 8.61 25.06
N PRO A 714 -5.82 9.30 24.42
CA PRO A 714 -4.71 8.63 23.75
C PRO A 714 -3.99 7.64 24.67
N VAL A 715 -3.64 6.47 24.14
CA VAL A 715 -2.80 5.47 24.82
C VAL A 715 -1.49 5.19 24.07
N ASP A 716 -1.33 5.82 22.90
CA ASP A 716 -0.13 5.79 22.06
C ASP A 716 0.04 7.15 21.35
N LEU A 717 1.18 7.34 20.67
CA LEU A 717 1.43 8.46 19.79
C LEU A 717 0.61 8.34 18.49
N PRO A 718 0.24 9.48 17.88
CA PRO A 718 -0.38 9.46 16.56
C PRO A 718 0.56 8.87 15.51
N GLU A 719 0.07 7.87 14.79
CA GLU A 719 0.66 7.41 13.53
C GLU A 719 0.12 8.29 12.39
N TYR A 720 0.96 8.55 11.39
CA TYR A 720 0.58 9.34 10.22
C TYR A 720 0.88 8.57 8.94
N ALA A 721 -0.10 8.52 8.05
CA ALA A 721 0.05 7.98 6.72
C ALA A 721 -0.28 9.05 5.68
N THR A 722 0.42 9.04 4.56
CA THR A 722 0.22 10.01 3.47
C THR A 722 0.05 9.28 2.15
N THR A 723 -0.94 9.71 1.37
CA THR A 723 -1.27 9.18 0.05
C THR A 723 -1.53 10.34 -0.93
N GLN A 724 -1.59 10.05 -2.22
CA GLN A 724 -2.02 10.96 -3.26
C GLN A 724 -3.29 10.41 -3.89
N PRO A 725 -4.23 11.25 -4.35
CA PRO A 725 -5.35 10.74 -5.12
C PRO A 725 -4.88 10.26 -6.50
N GLY A 726 -5.46 9.17 -6.97
CA GLY A 726 -5.17 8.61 -8.29
C GLY A 726 -5.30 9.59 -9.45
N VAL A 727 -4.35 9.51 -10.40
CA VAL A 727 -4.25 10.34 -11.60
C VAL A 727 -3.95 9.53 -12.86
N ALA A 728 -4.22 10.10 -14.04
CA ALA A 728 -3.73 9.56 -15.29
C ALA A 728 -2.32 10.07 -15.59
N VAL A 729 -1.33 9.18 -15.62
CA VAL A 729 0.07 9.50 -15.86
C VAL A 729 0.47 9.13 -17.29
N ILE A 730 1.07 10.10 -17.99
CA ILE A 730 1.56 9.96 -19.35
C ILE A 730 2.94 10.61 -19.43
N SER A 731 3.90 9.98 -20.12
CA SER A 731 5.22 10.58 -20.28
C SER A 731 5.16 11.94 -21.02
N PRO A 732 5.74 13.02 -20.46
CA PRO A 732 5.67 14.35 -21.06
C PRO A 732 6.66 14.55 -22.23
N SER A 733 7.59 13.63 -22.50
CA SER A 733 8.64 13.83 -23.50
C SER A 733 8.84 12.64 -24.44
N ASN A 734 8.43 12.81 -25.71
CA ASN A 734 8.37 11.72 -26.69
C ASN A 734 7.58 10.53 -26.15
N PRO A 735 6.26 10.70 -25.96
CA PRO A 735 5.38 9.73 -25.30
C PRO A 735 5.17 8.43 -26.09
N ASN A 736 5.98 8.17 -27.13
CA ASN A 736 5.97 6.91 -27.87
C ASN A 736 7.39 6.30 -28.02
N SER A 737 8.28 6.55 -27.06
CA SER A 737 9.65 6.01 -27.06
C SER A 737 9.86 5.23 -25.78
N ASP A 738 11.01 4.57 -25.63
CA ASP A 738 11.36 3.82 -24.41
C ASP A 738 11.45 4.77 -23.19
N ASN A 739 10.56 4.65 -22.22
CA ASN A 739 10.32 5.55 -21.09
C ASN A 739 10.19 4.76 -19.78
N THR A 740 10.52 5.41 -18.68
CA THR A 740 10.10 4.96 -17.34
C THR A 740 8.96 5.88 -16.92
N VAL A 741 7.78 5.33 -16.66
CA VAL A 741 6.57 6.06 -16.28
C VAL A 741 6.12 5.53 -14.92
N GLU A 742 6.09 6.41 -13.92
CA GLU A 742 5.80 6.06 -12.53
C GLU A 742 4.51 6.76 -12.08
N GLY A 743 3.60 6.00 -11.45
CA GLY A 743 2.46 6.48 -10.67
C GLY A 743 2.87 7.16 -9.37
N GLY A 744 1.88 7.68 -8.67
CA GLY A 744 1.93 8.22 -7.32
C GLY A 744 1.69 7.15 -6.25
N SER A 745 0.84 7.46 -5.26
CA SER A 745 0.57 6.57 -4.10
C SER A 745 -0.93 6.35 -3.87
N GLY A 746 -1.73 6.52 -4.92
CA GLY A 746 -3.12 6.12 -4.93
C GLY A 746 -3.53 5.75 -6.34
N ASP A 747 -4.70 5.13 -6.49
CA ASP A 747 -5.15 4.40 -7.69
C ASP A 747 -4.91 5.11 -9.04
N ASP A 748 -3.79 4.88 -9.69
CA ASP A 748 -3.37 5.58 -10.90
C ASP A 748 -3.79 4.87 -12.19
N VAL A 749 -3.80 5.62 -13.29
CA VAL A 749 -3.85 5.07 -14.64
C VAL A 749 -2.54 5.44 -15.32
N VAL A 750 -1.64 4.48 -15.50
CA VAL A 750 -0.31 4.73 -16.05
C VAL A 750 -0.23 4.22 -17.49
N LEU A 751 0.12 5.10 -18.42
CA LEU A 751 0.27 4.77 -19.85
C LEU A 751 1.74 4.88 -20.27
N GLY A 752 2.33 3.79 -20.75
CA GLY A 752 3.67 3.82 -21.38
C GLY A 752 3.66 4.68 -22.65
N ASP A 753 2.79 4.32 -23.61
CA ASP A 753 2.63 5.06 -24.86
C ASP A 753 1.26 5.75 -25.05
N ILE A 754 1.22 6.82 -25.86
CA ILE A 754 -0.05 7.46 -26.29
C ILE A 754 -0.53 6.99 -27.67
N GLY A 755 0.33 6.34 -28.44
CA GLY A 755 0.06 5.85 -29.79
C GLY A 755 -0.10 6.97 -30.82
N GLY A 756 -0.92 6.72 -31.84
CA GLY A 756 -1.22 7.69 -32.89
C GLY A 756 -0.78 7.25 -34.29
N VAL A 757 -1.13 8.09 -35.27
CA VAL A 757 -0.87 7.82 -36.69
C VAL A 757 -0.19 8.98 -37.40
N GLU A 758 0.70 8.66 -38.34
CA GLU A 758 1.18 9.57 -39.37
C GLU A 758 0.34 9.38 -40.64
N ILE A 759 -0.48 10.39 -40.97
CA ILE A 759 -1.21 10.43 -42.23
C ILE A 759 -0.30 11.01 -43.31
N ASN A 760 0.29 10.14 -44.13
CA ASN A 760 1.13 10.53 -45.23
C ASN A 760 0.27 10.89 -46.46
N SER A 761 0.22 12.20 -46.76
CA SER A 761 -0.40 12.74 -47.96
C SER A 761 0.68 13.14 -48.96
N THR A 762 0.67 12.54 -50.15
CA THR A 762 1.47 13.05 -51.27
C THR A 762 0.84 14.32 -51.85
N GLU A 763 1.65 15.26 -52.38
CA GLU A 763 1.11 16.45 -53.06
C GLU A 763 0.10 16.01 -54.15
N PRO A 764 -1.08 16.63 -54.23
CA PRO A 764 -2.13 16.15 -55.13
C PRO A 764 -1.71 16.31 -56.59
N THR A 765 -1.74 15.21 -57.32
CA THR A 765 -1.41 15.16 -58.74
C THR A 765 -2.46 15.92 -59.55
N ASN A 766 -2.05 16.86 -60.40
CA ASN A 766 -2.99 17.46 -61.37
C ASN A 766 -3.28 16.43 -62.48
N TYR A 767 -4.48 16.39 -63.03
CA TYR A 767 -4.84 15.40 -64.06
C TYR A 767 -5.37 16.05 -65.35
N ASN A 768 -5.06 15.45 -66.49
CA ASN A 768 -5.80 15.63 -67.74
C ASN A 768 -6.55 14.32 -68.02
N ILE A 769 -7.86 14.31 -67.79
CA ILE A 769 -8.69 13.11 -67.91
C ILE A 769 -9.48 13.17 -69.22
N ALA A 770 -9.25 12.18 -70.10
CA ALA A 770 -10.01 11.98 -71.33
C ALA A 770 -10.95 10.77 -71.19
N LEU A 771 -12.25 11.03 -71.06
CA LEU A 771 -13.30 10.02 -71.10
C LEU A 771 -13.68 9.75 -72.55
N ILE A 772 -13.28 8.59 -73.08
CA ILE A 772 -13.51 8.19 -74.47
C ILE A 772 -14.65 7.17 -74.49
N VAL A 773 -15.82 7.62 -74.92
CA VAL A 773 -17.10 6.96 -74.61
C VAL A 773 -17.78 6.46 -75.88
N ASP A 774 -17.99 5.15 -75.98
CA ASP A 774 -18.74 4.57 -77.10
C ASP A 774 -20.22 4.96 -77.02
N THR A 775 -20.74 5.45 -78.14
CA THR A 775 -22.16 5.75 -78.37
C THR A 775 -22.66 5.07 -79.64
N SER A 776 -22.00 3.99 -80.08
CA SER A 776 -22.40 3.19 -81.21
C SER A 776 -23.78 2.56 -81.01
N GLY A 777 -24.37 2.03 -82.08
CA GLY A 777 -25.69 1.42 -82.01
C GLY A 777 -25.80 0.25 -81.02
N SER A 778 -24.69 -0.44 -80.71
CA SER A 778 -24.68 -1.55 -79.74
C SER A 778 -24.86 -1.10 -78.30
N MET A 779 -24.43 0.12 -77.96
CA MET A 779 -24.61 0.70 -76.63
C MET A 779 -26.09 0.91 -76.26
N GLY A 780 -27.00 0.89 -77.24
CA GLY A 780 -28.45 0.90 -77.02
C GLY A 780 -29.05 -0.48 -76.66
N TYR A 781 -28.25 -1.54 -76.60
CA TYR A 781 -28.69 -2.87 -76.17
C TYR A 781 -28.77 -2.98 -74.65
N ALA A 782 -29.59 -3.92 -74.17
CA ALA A 782 -29.67 -4.23 -72.76
C ALA A 782 -28.29 -4.67 -72.22
N LEU A 783 -27.97 -4.24 -71.00
CA LEU A 783 -26.72 -4.59 -70.30
C LEU A 783 -26.51 -6.12 -70.25
N GLU A 784 -27.59 -6.82 -69.91
CA GLU A 784 -27.66 -8.28 -69.89
C GLU A 784 -29.05 -8.79 -70.30
N SER A 785 -29.17 -10.10 -70.52
CA SER A 785 -30.41 -10.73 -70.98
C SER A 785 -31.52 -10.60 -69.93
N GLY A 786 -32.39 -9.60 -70.09
CA GLY A 786 -33.52 -9.36 -69.19
C GLY A 786 -33.47 -8.00 -68.47
N SER A 787 -32.36 -7.26 -68.58
CA SER A 787 -32.25 -5.90 -68.03
C SER A 787 -33.17 -4.91 -68.77
N SER A 788 -33.79 -4.00 -68.02
CA SER A 788 -34.55 -2.86 -68.56
C SER A 788 -33.67 -1.67 -68.92
N GLU A 789 -32.42 -1.66 -68.49
CA GLU A 789 -31.45 -0.60 -68.73
C GLU A 789 -30.55 -0.95 -69.92
N SER A 790 -30.27 0.05 -70.77
CA SER A 790 -29.28 -0.11 -71.83
C SER A 790 -27.86 0.07 -71.30
N ARG A 791 -26.86 -0.43 -72.03
CA ARG A 791 -25.44 -0.22 -71.70
C ARG A 791 -25.09 1.27 -71.61
N LEU A 792 -25.71 2.09 -72.46
CA LEU A 792 -25.57 3.54 -72.42
C LEU A 792 -26.20 4.15 -71.16
N ASP A 793 -27.28 3.59 -70.60
CA ASP A 793 -27.88 4.10 -69.35
C ASP A 793 -26.98 3.83 -68.15
N VAL A 794 -26.36 2.64 -68.09
CA VAL A 794 -25.39 2.28 -67.04
C VAL A 794 -24.14 3.15 -67.13
N LEU A 795 -23.58 3.30 -68.33
CA LEU A 795 -22.45 4.19 -68.59
C LEU A 795 -22.73 5.63 -68.15
N LYS A 796 -23.90 6.19 -68.47
CA LYS A 796 -24.28 7.54 -68.04
C LYS A 796 -24.30 7.66 -66.52
N THR A 797 -24.85 6.67 -65.83
CA THR A 797 -24.95 6.67 -64.37
C THR A 797 -23.56 6.62 -63.74
N SER A 798 -22.69 5.73 -64.19
CA SER A 798 -21.34 5.60 -63.66
C SER A 798 -20.45 6.81 -63.95
N LEU A 799 -20.56 7.41 -65.14
CA LEU A 799 -19.83 8.65 -65.44
C LEU A 799 -20.22 9.80 -64.52
N LYS A 800 -21.49 9.88 -64.10
CA LYS A 800 -21.93 10.93 -63.16
C LYS A 800 -21.34 10.71 -61.76
N SER A 801 -21.41 9.47 -61.26
CA SER A 801 -20.83 9.12 -59.96
C SER A 801 -19.32 9.30 -59.90
N MET A 802 -18.58 8.89 -60.95
CA MET A 802 -17.15 9.15 -61.06
C MET A 802 -16.85 10.65 -60.99
N LEU A 803 -17.59 11.47 -61.74
CA LEU A 803 -17.33 12.91 -61.83
C LEU A 803 -17.71 13.64 -60.54
N GLU A 804 -18.75 13.21 -59.83
CA GLU A 804 -19.08 13.69 -58.48
C GLU A 804 -17.92 13.43 -57.50
N ASN A 805 -17.38 12.21 -57.49
CA ASN A 805 -16.28 11.81 -56.59
C ASN A 805 -14.99 12.60 -56.82
N ILE A 806 -14.66 12.97 -58.07
CA ILE A 806 -13.43 13.70 -58.37
C ILE A 806 -13.60 15.23 -58.38
N SER A 807 -14.82 15.73 -58.14
CA SER A 807 -15.14 17.16 -58.25
C SER A 807 -14.54 18.04 -57.15
N ASP A 808 -14.17 17.44 -56.01
CA ASP A 808 -13.53 18.08 -54.85
C ASP A 808 -12.03 17.73 -54.74
N HIS A 809 -11.44 17.17 -55.81
CA HIS A 809 -10.02 16.80 -55.83
C HIS A 809 -9.12 18.04 -55.61
N PRO A 810 -8.13 18.00 -54.69
CA PRO A 810 -7.34 19.17 -54.29
C PRO A 810 -6.32 19.67 -55.35
N GLY A 811 -6.01 18.86 -56.37
CA GLY A 811 -5.25 19.25 -57.57
C GLY A 811 -6.15 19.58 -58.76
N THR A 812 -5.66 20.34 -59.74
CA THR A 812 -6.45 20.74 -60.93
C THR A 812 -6.74 19.55 -61.86
N ILE A 813 -8.02 19.32 -62.17
CA ILE A 813 -8.47 18.33 -63.15
C ILE A 813 -8.95 19.02 -64.43
N ASN A 814 -8.28 18.79 -65.56
CA ASN A 814 -8.80 19.13 -66.88
C ASN A 814 -9.57 17.94 -67.43
N LEU A 815 -10.81 18.16 -67.87
CA LEU A 815 -11.73 17.08 -68.23
C LEU A 815 -12.20 17.20 -69.68
N ALA A 816 -12.03 16.11 -70.42
CA ALA A 816 -12.65 15.89 -71.72
C ALA A 816 -13.57 14.69 -71.73
N LEU A 817 -14.66 14.80 -72.48
CA LEU A 817 -15.51 13.67 -72.88
C LEU A 817 -15.58 13.63 -74.40
N VAL A 818 -15.05 12.57 -74.99
CA VAL A 818 -15.10 12.30 -76.42
C VAL A 818 -16.10 11.19 -76.65
N ASP A 819 -17.27 11.52 -77.19
CA ASP A 819 -18.21 10.48 -77.63
C ASP A 819 -17.84 10.01 -79.03
N PHE A 820 -18.02 8.72 -79.31
CA PHE A 820 -17.77 8.20 -80.64
C PHE A 820 -18.79 7.17 -81.11
N ASN A 821 -19.02 7.15 -82.42
CA ASN A 821 -19.74 6.10 -83.13
C ASN A 821 -19.13 5.90 -84.52
N SER A 822 -19.83 6.23 -85.60
CA SER A 822 -19.25 6.31 -86.94
C SER A 822 -18.20 7.43 -87.08
N SER A 823 -18.26 8.42 -86.20
CA SER A 823 -17.28 9.51 -86.03
C SER A 823 -17.15 9.85 -84.55
N ALA A 824 -16.08 10.54 -84.16
CA ALA A 824 -15.90 11.05 -82.79
C ALA A 824 -16.25 12.54 -82.68
N SER A 825 -16.64 12.99 -81.49
CA SER A 825 -16.90 14.39 -81.17
C SER A 825 -16.51 14.71 -79.73
N LEU A 826 -15.85 15.85 -79.53
CA LEU A 826 -15.54 16.37 -78.19
C LEU A 826 -16.80 17.05 -77.63
N ARG A 827 -17.32 16.53 -76.51
CA ARG A 827 -18.58 16.96 -75.87
C ARG A 827 -18.34 17.77 -74.60
N ILE A 828 -17.35 17.37 -73.79
CA ILE A 828 -16.87 18.12 -72.63
C ILE A 828 -15.43 18.56 -72.91
N ASN A 829 -15.12 19.79 -72.55
CA ASN A 829 -13.79 20.38 -72.64
C ASN A 829 -13.71 21.46 -71.55
N LEU A 830 -13.36 21.05 -70.34
CA LEU A 830 -13.27 21.90 -69.17
C LEU A 830 -11.83 21.92 -68.69
N ASP A 831 -11.33 23.13 -68.45
CA ASP A 831 -10.14 23.33 -67.64
C ASP A 831 -10.62 23.52 -66.20
N ASP A 832 -9.94 22.90 -65.23
CA ASP A 832 -10.24 23.04 -63.79
C ASP A 832 -11.69 22.65 -63.42
N PHE A 833 -12.01 21.37 -63.64
CA PHE A 833 -13.29 20.77 -63.28
C PHE A 833 -13.46 20.76 -61.76
N THR A 834 -14.60 21.31 -61.32
CA THR A 834 -15.02 21.38 -59.90
C THR A 834 -16.53 21.11 -59.79
N GLN A 835 -17.05 20.98 -58.58
CA GLN A 835 -18.50 20.82 -58.31
C GLN A 835 -19.37 21.92 -58.95
N ALA A 836 -18.81 23.10 -59.25
CA ALA A 836 -19.50 24.18 -59.96
C ALA A 836 -19.90 23.81 -61.40
N ASN A 837 -19.31 22.76 -61.98
CA ASN A 837 -19.54 22.32 -63.35
C ASN A 837 -20.56 21.17 -63.49
N ASP A 838 -21.00 20.56 -62.38
CA ASP A 838 -21.82 19.33 -62.38
C ASP A 838 -23.08 19.46 -63.22
N SER A 839 -23.82 20.57 -63.06
CA SER A 839 -25.04 20.81 -63.85
C SER A 839 -24.80 20.84 -65.36
N TYR A 840 -23.62 21.30 -65.81
CA TYR A 840 -23.26 21.32 -67.22
C TYR A 840 -22.87 19.91 -67.69
N VAL A 841 -21.98 19.25 -66.94
CA VAL A 841 -21.49 17.89 -67.22
C VAL A 841 -22.65 16.89 -67.30
N ASP A 842 -23.55 16.90 -66.31
CA ASP A 842 -24.75 16.06 -66.28
C ASP A 842 -25.61 16.24 -67.52
N SER A 843 -25.84 17.49 -67.92
CA SER A 843 -26.66 17.80 -69.10
C SER A 843 -26.05 17.26 -70.39
N VAL A 844 -24.72 17.23 -70.48
CA VAL A 844 -23.99 16.70 -71.63
C VAL A 844 -24.06 15.18 -71.64
N ILE A 845 -23.83 14.52 -70.49
CA ILE A 845 -23.92 13.07 -70.32
C ILE A 845 -25.34 12.58 -70.64
N ASP A 846 -26.37 13.25 -70.13
CA ASP A 846 -27.78 12.91 -70.41
C ASP A 846 -28.12 12.99 -71.90
N SER A 847 -27.47 13.91 -72.62
CA SER A 847 -27.67 14.13 -74.06
C SER A 847 -27.06 13.07 -74.98
N LEU A 848 -26.22 12.16 -74.46
CA LEU A 848 -25.60 11.10 -75.25
C LEU A 848 -26.68 10.15 -75.80
N GLN A 849 -26.53 9.74 -77.06
CA GLN A 849 -27.49 8.89 -77.76
C GLN A 849 -26.77 7.81 -78.56
N SER A 850 -27.20 6.55 -78.39
CA SER A 850 -26.67 5.43 -79.15
C SER A 850 -27.08 5.49 -80.63
N GLY A 851 -26.14 5.30 -81.55
CA GLY A 851 -26.40 5.20 -82.99
C GLY A 851 -25.14 5.08 -83.82
N GLY A 852 -25.26 4.67 -85.09
CA GLY A 852 -24.10 4.52 -85.99
C GLY A 852 -23.27 3.25 -85.74
N GLY A 853 -22.11 3.16 -86.40
CA GLY A 853 -21.14 2.08 -86.21
C GLY A 853 -20.12 2.41 -85.11
N THR A 854 -19.05 1.62 -85.01
CA THR A 854 -18.02 1.77 -83.96
C THR A 854 -16.67 2.08 -84.61
N ASN A 855 -16.16 3.31 -84.45
CA ASN A 855 -14.91 3.81 -85.06
C ASN A 855 -13.90 4.23 -83.97
N TYR A 856 -13.04 3.29 -83.57
CA TYR A 856 -12.03 3.53 -82.52
C TYR A 856 -10.94 4.49 -82.97
N GLU A 857 -10.49 4.40 -84.23
CA GLU A 857 -9.49 5.30 -84.80
C GLU A 857 -9.88 6.77 -84.62
N ALA A 858 -11.13 7.13 -84.99
CA ALA A 858 -11.63 8.49 -84.80
C ALA A 858 -11.66 8.93 -83.33
N ALA A 859 -11.96 8.01 -82.42
CA ALA A 859 -12.05 8.29 -80.99
C ALA A 859 -10.67 8.59 -80.39
N PHE A 860 -9.69 7.72 -80.67
CA PHE A 860 -8.31 7.88 -80.20
C PHE A 860 -7.62 9.09 -80.83
N ASP A 861 -7.86 9.37 -82.12
CA ASP A 861 -7.37 10.60 -82.77
C ASP A 861 -7.89 11.86 -82.07
N GLN A 862 -9.19 11.89 -81.72
CA GLN A 862 -9.83 13.03 -81.09
C GLN A 862 -9.36 13.24 -79.65
N ALA A 863 -9.15 12.16 -78.88
CA ALA A 863 -8.60 12.20 -77.53
C ALA A 863 -7.12 12.61 -77.52
N SER A 864 -6.31 12.02 -78.41
CA SER A 864 -4.90 12.39 -78.58
C SER A 864 -4.74 13.85 -78.98
N SER A 865 -5.61 14.35 -79.86
CA SER A 865 -5.63 15.77 -80.25
C SER A 865 -5.91 16.68 -79.05
N TRP A 866 -6.84 16.30 -78.17
CA TRP A 866 -7.15 17.06 -76.95
C TRP A 866 -5.99 17.04 -75.94
N LEU A 867 -5.42 15.87 -75.64
CA LEU A 867 -4.27 15.75 -74.72
C LEU A 867 -3.06 16.53 -75.21
N ASN A 868 -2.79 16.54 -76.52
CA ASN A 868 -1.72 17.35 -77.10
C ASN A 868 -1.91 18.86 -76.85
N THR A 869 -3.16 19.32 -76.71
CA THR A 869 -3.46 20.71 -76.33
C THR A 869 -3.36 21.00 -74.83
N HIS A 870 -3.30 19.96 -73.98
CA HIS A 870 -3.18 20.04 -72.51
C HIS A 870 -1.84 19.45 -72.00
N SER A 871 -0.78 19.58 -72.79
CA SER A 871 0.56 19.01 -72.53
C SER A 871 1.39 19.80 -71.50
N ASN A 872 0.84 20.08 -70.32
CA ASN A 872 1.57 20.64 -69.18
C ASN A 872 2.42 19.56 -68.47
N THR A 873 3.62 19.91 -67.98
CA THR A 873 4.56 18.94 -67.36
C THR A 873 4.20 18.54 -65.93
N ASN A 874 3.17 19.17 -65.36
CA ASN A 874 2.79 19.03 -63.95
C ASN A 874 1.43 18.35 -63.79
N SER A 875 0.86 17.80 -64.87
CA SER A 875 -0.34 16.98 -64.83
C SER A 875 -0.09 15.61 -65.45
N GLU A 876 -0.69 14.59 -64.87
CA GLU A 876 -0.71 13.24 -65.43
C GLU A 876 -1.89 13.09 -66.41
N ASN A 877 -1.64 12.42 -67.54
CA ASN A 877 -2.66 12.19 -68.56
C ASN A 877 -3.29 10.80 -68.36
N LEU A 878 -4.59 10.78 -68.08
CA LEU A 878 -5.37 9.56 -67.92
C LEU A 878 -6.46 9.51 -68.99
N SER A 879 -6.63 8.35 -69.63
CA SER A 879 -7.67 8.12 -70.62
C SER A 879 -8.46 6.88 -70.25
N PHE A 880 -9.78 7.02 -70.14
CA PHE A 880 -10.68 5.89 -69.92
C PHE A 880 -11.38 5.59 -71.23
N PHE A 881 -11.15 4.41 -71.78
CA PHE A 881 -11.74 3.96 -73.03
C PHE A 881 -12.89 2.99 -72.77
N LEU A 882 -14.13 3.48 -72.89
CA LEU A 882 -15.34 2.77 -72.50
C LEU A 882 -16.12 2.33 -73.74
N THR A 883 -16.31 1.02 -73.91
CA THR A 883 -16.93 0.46 -75.12
C THR A 883 -17.61 -0.89 -74.88
N ASP A 884 -18.67 -1.19 -75.64
CA ASP A 884 -19.31 -2.51 -75.67
C ASP A 884 -19.04 -3.30 -76.96
N GLY A 885 -18.39 -2.65 -77.93
CA GLY A 885 -18.31 -3.07 -79.32
C GLY A 885 -16.92 -3.53 -79.74
N ASN A 886 -16.79 -3.82 -81.04
CA ASN A 886 -15.50 -3.98 -81.71
C ASN A 886 -15.38 -2.90 -82.80
N PRO A 887 -14.18 -2.48 -83.22
CA PRO A 887 -14.05 -1.50 -84.28
C PRO A 887 -14.61 -2.08 -85.60
N THR A 888 -15.64 -1.44 -86.13
CA THR A 888 -16.32 -1.82 -87.40
C THR A 888 -16.08 -0.81 -88.53
N LEU A 889 -15.47 0.33 -88.21
CA LEU A 889 -15.19 1.45 -89.12
C LEU A 889 -13.79 2.00 -88.84
N SER A 890 -13.17 2.57 -89.86
CA SER A 890 -11.95 3.39 -89.76
C SER A 890 -12.07 4.60 -90.70
N ASN A 891 -11.28 5.64 -90.45
CA ASN A 891 -11.19 6.86 -91.24
C ASN A 891 -10.50 6.63 -92.60
N SER A 892 -9.71 5.57 -92.71
CA SER A 892 -8.85 5.27 -93.86
C SER A 892 -9.43 4.18 -94.79
N SER A 893 -10.37 3.37 -94.28
CA SER A 893 -11.03 2.25 -94.96
C SER A 893 -12.33 2.69 -95.70
N ASN A 894 -12.53 2.21 -96.93
CA ASN A 894 -13.80 2.39 -97.68
C ASN A 894 -14.79 1.21 -97.45
N TYR A 895 -14.44 0.28 -96.56
CA TYR A 895 -15.23 -0.91 -96.27
C TYR A 895 -16.14 -0.64 -95.06
N SER A 896 -17.43 -0.42 -95.31
CA SER A 896 -18.44 -0.30 -94.25
C SER A 896 -19.06 -1.68 -93.98
N GLY A 897 -18.38 -2.51 -93.20
CA GLY A 897 -18.87 -3.81 -92.76
C GLY A 897 -19.64 -3.73 -91.43
N ASN A 898 -20.31 -4.83 -91.05
CA ASN A 898 -20.91 -5.00 -89.71
C ASN A 898 -20.01 -5.87 -88.79
N THR A 899 -18.76 -6.12 -89.17
CA THR A 899 -17.82 -7.02 -88.50
C THR A 899 -16.42 -6.40 -88.52
N THR A 900 -15.64 -6.63 -87.48
CA THR A 900 -14.23 -6.22 -87.42
C THR A 900 -13.36 -7.05 -88.36
N GLU A 901 -12.63 -6.39 -89.24
CA GLU A 901 -11.60 -6.98 -90.09
C GLU A 901 -10.22 -6.41 -89.73
N SER A 902 -9.15 -7.03 -90.25
CA SER A 902 -7.76 -6.71 -89.90
C SER A 902 -7.31 -5.31 -90.33
N PHE A 903 -8.05 -4.63 -91.20
CA PHE A 903 -7.75 -3.26 -91.59
C PHE A 903 -8.26 -2.25 -90.55
N GLU A 904 -9.54 -2.36 -90.13
CA GLU A 904 -10.13 -1.49 -89.10
C GLU A 904 -9.40 -1.65 -87.75
N LEU A 905 -9.05 -2.88 -87.38
CA LEU A 905 -8.32 -3.14 -86.14
C LEU A 905 -6.89 -2.56 -86.18
N ARG A 906 -6.19 -2.65 -87.32
CA ARG A 906 -4.85 -2.09 -87.46
C ARG A 906 -4.84 -0.57 -87.39
N ASP A 907 -5.77 0.09 -88.09
CA ASP A 907 -5.87 1.55 -88.07
C ASP A 907 -6.24 2.06 -86.66
N SER A 908 -7.12 1.33 -85.96
CA SER A 908 -7.46 1.62 -84.56
C SER A 908 -6.25 1.48 -83.63
N ILE A 909 -5.42 0.44 -83.82
CA ILE A 909 -4.19 0.23 -83.04
C ILE A 909 -3.17 1.35 -83.31
N GLU A 910 -2.99 1.76 -84.57
CA GLU A 910 -2.07 2.86 -84.92
C GLU A 910 -2.48 4.19 -84.27
N ALA A 911 -3.78 4.51 -84.26
CA ALA A 911 -4.30 5.68 -83.56
C ALA A 911 -4.17 5.57 -82.03
N TYR A 912 -4.39 4.37 -81.48
CA TYR A 912 -4.21 4.08 -80.07
C TYR A 912 -2.75 4.21 -79.61
N GLU A 913 -1.79 3.73 -80.40
CA GLU A 913 -0.35 3.86 -80.08
C GLU A 913 0.02 5.32 -79.82
N SER A 914 -0.54 6.25 -80.60
CA SER A 914 -0.33 7.69 -80.40
C SER A 914 -0.94 8.21 -79.09
N LEU A 915 -2.08 7.66 -78.66
CA LEU A 915 -2.71 7.99 -77.38
C LEU A 915 -1.90 7.43 -76.21
N ALA A 916 -1.54 6.15 -76.29
CA ALA A 916 -0.82 5.38 -75.27
C ALA A 916 0.61 5.88 -75.02
N GLU A 917 1.24 6.57 -75.98
CA GLU A 917 2.51 7.29 -75.77
C GLU A 917 2.38 8.49 -74.84
N SER A 918 1.17 9.04 -74.71
CA SER A 918 0.92 10.33 -74.05
C SER A 918 -0.04 10.24 -72.87
N SER A 919 -0.64 9.08 -72.61
CA SER A 919 -1.63 8.86 -71.55
C SER A 919 -1.54 7.42 -71.05
N THR A 920 -1.77 7.22 -69.76
CA THR A 920 -2.21 5.91 -69.27
C THR A 920 -3.63 5.69 -69.79
N VAL A 921 -3.89 4.58 -70.47
CA VAL A 921 -5.17 4.24 -71.09
C VAL A 921 -5.71 2.97 -70.45
N ARG A 922 -6.88 3.08 -69.82
CA ARG A 922 -7.64 1.98 -69.25
C ARG A 922 -8.81 1.62 -70.15
N ALA A 923 -8.83 0.40 -70.68
CA ALA A 923 -9.90 -0.06 -71.57
C ALA A 923 -10.94 -0.87 -70.79
N ILE A 924 -12.15 -0.34 -70.77
CA ILE A 924 -13.26 -0.85 -69.97
C ILE A 924 -14.39 -1.33 -70.89
N GLY A 925 -14.72 -2.60 -70.76
CA GLY A 925 -15.77 -3.29 -71.50
C GLY A 925 -17.11 -3.21 -70.81
N ILE A 926 -18.16 -2.75 -71.50
CA ILE A 926 -19.50 -2.56 -70.90
C ILE A 926 -20.49 -3.64 -71.32
N GLY A 927 -20.90 -4.46 -70.35
CA GLY A 927 -21.98 -5.44 -70.49
C GLY A 927 -21.61 -6.73 -71.23
N ASN A 928 -22.59 -7.61 -71.39
CA ASN A 928 -22.37 -8.98 -71.85
C ASN A 928 -22.05 -9.08 -73.35
N GLY A 929 -20.90 -9.66 -73.74
CA GLY A 929 -20.53 -9.87 -75.14
C GLY A 929 -19.43 -8.95 -75.67
N VAL A 930 -18.76 -8.20 -74.79
CA VAL A 930 -17.47 -7.56 -75.05
C VAL A 930 -16.44 -8.59 -75.50
N ASN A 931 -15.64 -8.25 -76.50
CA ASN A 931 -14.55 -9.08 -76.97
C ASN A 931 -13.23 -8.68 -76.29
N ALA A 932 -12.94 -9.30 -75.15
CA ALA A 932 -11.72 -9.07 -74.39
C ALA A 932 -10.44 -9.21 -75.24
N ASP A 933 -10.42 -10.14 -76.20
CA ASP A 933 -9.26 -10.42 -77.05
C ASP A 933 -8.90 -9.25 -77.98
N ILE A 934 -9.89 -8.42 -78.33
CA ILE A 934 -9.72 -7.20 -79.11
C ILE A 934 -9.51 -5.99 -78.19
N LEU A 935 -10.28 -5.89 -77.10
CA LEU A 935 -10.23 -4.74 -76.20
C LEU A 935 -8.85 -4.57 -75.56
N ARG A 936 -8.18 -5.68 -75.21
CA ARG A 936 -6.83 -5.67 -74.60
C ARG A 936 -5.73 -5.05 -75.44
N PHE A 937 -5.93 -4.85 -76.75
CA PHE A 937 -4.98 -4.10 -77.57
C PHE A 937 -5.00 -2.59 -77.27
N PHE A 938 -6.01 -2.12 -76.55
CA PHE A 938 -6.28 -0.70 -76.30
C PHE A 938 -6.12 -0.33 -74.82
N ASP A 939 -5.42 -1.16 -74.06
CA ASP A 939 -5.03 -0.93 -72.67
C ASP A 939 -3.50 -0.96 -72.54
N ASN A 940 -2.91 0.01 -71.84
CA ASN A 940 -1.46 0.07 -71.58
C ASN A 940 -1.10 -0.07 -70.10
N THR A 941 -2.05 -0.42 -69.26
CA THR A 941 -1.84 -0.83 -67.87
C THR A 941 -1.45 -2.31 -67.83
N ASN A 942 -0.55 -2.68 -66.91
CA ASN A 942 -0.16 -4.07 -66.64
C ASN A 942 0.24 -4.92 -67.87
N VAL A 943 0.88 -4.30 -68.89
CA VAL A 943 1.25 -4.97 -70.15
C VAL A 943 2.25 -6.11 -69.90
N SER A 944 1.80 -7.36 -70.05
CA SER A 944 2.60 -8.57 -69.79
C SER A 944 3.06 -9.33 -71.06
N GLY A 945 2.78 -8.80 -72.26
CA GLY A 945 3.20 -9.41 -73.53
C GLY A 945 2.56 -8.80 -74.77
N SER A 946 2.52 -9.55 -75.88
CA SER A 946 1.84 -9.16 -77.12
C SER A 946 0.75 -10.15 -77.52
N GLY A 947 -0.39 -9.62 -77.96
CA GLY A 947 -1.49 -10.37 -78.55
C GLY A 947 -1.34 -10.49 -80.07
N THR A 948 -2.01 -11.48 -80.68
CA THR A 948 -2.17 -11.55 -82.13
C THR A 948 -3.62 -11.87 -82.46
N TRP A 949 -4.23 -11.07 -83.33
CA TRP A 949 -5.55 -11.30 -83.91
C TRP A 949 -5.43 -11.52 -85.42
N SER A 950 -6.17 -12.48 -85.98
CA SER A 950 -6.06 -12.83 -87.40
C SER A 950 -7.40 -13.19 -88.02
N ASP A 951 -7.61 -12.76 -89.26
CA ASP A 951 -8.74 -13.11 -90.10
C ASP A 951 -8.29 -13.60 -91.50
N GLN A 952 -9.22 -13.72 -92.45
CA GLN A 952 -8.90 -14.16 -93.82
C GLN A 952 -8.17 -13.10 -94.67
N TRP A 953 -7.99 -11.88 -94.16
CA TRP A 953 -7.40 -10.74 -94.86
C TRP A 953 -6.04 -10.31 -94.28
N GLY A 954 -5.69 -10.73 -93.05
CA GLY A 954 -4.39 -10.47 -92.44
C GLY A 954 -4.32 -10.85 -90.96
N SER A 955 -3.20 -10.51 -90.32
CA SER A 955 -3.01 -10.63 -88.87
C SER A 955 -2.42 -9.34 -88.32
N VAL A 956 -2.88 -8.93 -87.15
CA VAL A 956 -2.40 -7.75 -86.41
C VAL A 956 -1.86 -8.22 -85.07
N SER A 957 -0.70 -7.70 -84.66
CA SER A 957 -0.08 -8.01 -83.36
C SER A 957 0.46 -6.74 -82.74
N ALA A 958 0.13 -6.54 -81.46
CA ALA A 958 0.51 -5.39 -80.66
C ALA A 958 0.60 -5.82 -79.18
N PRO A 959 1.24 -5.01 -78.30
CA PRO A 959 1.17 -5.21 -76.86
C PRO A 959 -0.27 -5.28 -76.36
N THR A 960 -0.51 -6.01 -75.27
CA THR A 960 -1.85 -6.09 -74.67
C THR A 960 -1.77 -5.87 -73.17
N GLY A 961 -2.61 -4.98 -72.66
CA GLY A 961 -2.82 -4.75 -71.22
C GLY A 961 -3.93 -5.63 -70.64
N ASP A 962 -4.21 -5.41 -69.36
CA ASP A 962 -5.31 -6.05 -68.66
C ASP A 962 -6.59 -5.23 -68.89
N VAL A 963 -7.69 -5.90 -69.23
CA VAL A 963 -8.97 -5.22 -69.48
C VAL A 963 -9.99 -5.58 -68.43
N GLU A 964 -10.75 -4.59 -68.04
CA GLU A 964 -11.85 -4.78 -67.11
C GLU A 964 -13.17 -4.91 -67.87
N ILE A 965 -14.00 -5.87 -67.48
CA ILE A 965 -15.34 -6.04 -68.04
C ILE A 965 -16.33 -5.85 -66.91
N VAL A 966 -17.06 -4.74 -66.99
CA VAL A 966 -18.01 -4.33 -65.97
C VAL A 966 -19.43 -4.73 -66.40
N ASN A 967 -20.20 -5.25 -65.45
CA ASN A 967 -21.58 -5.64 -65.68
C ASN A 967 -22.57 -4.89 -64.80
N THR A 968 -22.09 -4.11 -63.82
CA THR A 968 -22.91 -3.24 -62.97
C THR A 968 -22.32 -1.84 -62.87
N ALA A 969 -23.13 -0.87 -62.41
CA ALA A 969 -22.65 0.48 -62.14
C ALA A 969 -21.61 0.51 -61.00
N ASN A 970 -21.70 -0.42 -60.05
CA ASN A 970 -20.75 -0.55 -58.93
C ASN A 970 -19.42 -1.15 -59.39
N ASP A 971 -19.43 -2.14 -60.31
CA ASP A 971 -18.21 -2.68 -60.92
C ASP A 971 -17.45 -1.57 -61.66
N LEU A 972 -18.18 -0.70 -62.36
CA LEU A 972 -17.61 0.44 -63.07
C LEU A 972 -17.15 1.56 -62.15
N ASN A 973 -17.79 1.77 -60.99
CA ASN A 973 -17.30 2.72 -60.00
C ASN A 973 -16.02 2.20 -59.32
N ALA A 974 -15.93 0.91 -59.02
CA ALA A 974 -14.74 0.27 -58.46
C ALA A 974 -13.53 0.29 -59.42
N ALA A 975 -13.78 0.18 -60.73
CA ALA A 975 -12.77 0.30 -61.79
C ALA A 975 -12.08 1.68 -61.87
N LEU A 976 -12.64 2.70 -61.22
CA LEU A 976 -12.35 4.12 -61.46
C LEU A 976 -11.79 4.88 -60.22
N ASP A 977 -11.57 4.21 -59.07
CA ASP A 977 -11.12 4.82 -57.81
C ASP A 977 -9.67 4.42 -57.47
N GLU A 978 -8.74 5.39 -57.33
CA GLU A 978 -7.31 5.16 -57.00
C GLU A 978 -6.68 6.23 -56.08
N GLY A 979 -7.46 6.96 -55.28
CA GLY A 979 -6.90 7.90 -54.30
C GLY A 979 -6.55 7.25 -52.97
N THR A 980 -5.34 6.70 -52.78
CA THR A 980 -4.94 6.14 -51.47
C THR A 980 -4.27 7.20 -50.59
N LYS A 981 -4.85 7.50 -49.42
CA LYS A 981 -4.11 8.05 -48.27
C LYS A 981 -3.36 6.89 -47.61
N GLU A 982 -2.08 7.06 -47.30
CA GLU A 982 -1.30 6.08 -46.54
C GLU A 982 -1.35 6.49 -45.06
N ILE A 983 -1.88 5.61 -44.21
CA ILE A 983 -1.96 5.80 -42.76
C ILE A 983 -0.89 4.88 -42.18
N ASN A 984 0.14 5.46 -41.58
CA ASN A 984 1.18 4.72 -40.88
C ASN A 984 0.96 4.88 -39.39
N MET A 985 0.99 3.79 -38.64
CA MET A 985 1.01 3.87 -37.18
C MET A 985 2.35 4.46 -36.74
N LEU A 986 2.32 5.32 -35.73
CA LEU A 986 3.55 5.73 -35.07
C LEU A 986 4.12 4.52 -34.32
N PRO A 987 5.45 4.31 -34.34
CA PRO A 987 6.08 3.34 -33.47
C PRO A 987 5.78 3.68 -32.01
N VAL A 988 5.67 2.64 -31.19
CA VAL A 988 5.53 2.63 -29.73
C VAL A 988 6.83 2.05 -29.12
N GLY A 989 7.16 2.45 -27.90
CA GLY A 989 8.45 2.19 -27.23
C GLY A 989 8.47 0.91 -26.42
N ASP A 990 9.65 0.53 -25.93
CA ASP A 990 9.78 -0.50 -24.88
C ASP A 990 9.84 0.23 -23.52
N ASP A 991 8.79 0.14 -22.71
CA ASP A 991 8.57 0.98 -21.53
C ASP A 991 8.72 0.22 -20.20
N GLU A 992 9.03 0.98 -19.14
CA GLU A 992 9.01 0.55 -17.74
C GLU A 992 7.88 1.33 -17.06
N VAL A 993 6.79 0.65 -16.72
CA VAL A 993 5.55 1.24 -16.20
C VAL A 993 5.36 0.77 -14.76
N ILE A 994 5.32 1.70 -13.81
CA ILE A 994 5.34 1.40 -12.37
C ILE A 994 4.13 2.08 -11.72
N GLY A 995 3.28 1.33 -11.02
CA GLY A 995 2.12 1.85 -10.28
C GLY A 995 2.50 2.48 -8.94
N ASN A 996 3.28 1.74 -8.14
CA ASN A 996 3.73 1.99 -6.77
C ASN A 996 2.73 1.60 -5.68
N ALA A 997 1.80 2.45 -5.26
CA ALA A 997 0.87 2.11 -4.19
C ALA A 997 -0.53 2.60 -4.55
N GLY A 998 -1.56 1.84 -4.21
CA GLY A 998 -2.94 2.06 -4.66
C GLY A 998 -3.39 1.00 -5.65
N ASP A 999 -4.69 0.96 -5.95
CA ASP A 999 -5.23 0.02 -6.94
C ASP A 999 -5.06 0.60 -8.36
N ASP A 1000 -3.95 0.28 -9.03
CA ASP A 1000 -3.49 0.92 -10.25
C ASP A 1000 -3.94 0.19 -11.53
N ILE A 1001 -4.01 0.92 -12.65
CA ILE A 1001 -4.27 0.36 -13.98
C ILE A 1001 -3.12 0.75 -14.91
N LEU A 1002 -2.31 -0.22 -15.27
CA LEU A 1002 -1.12 -0.05 -16.09
C LEU A 1002 -1.37 -0.53 -17.51
N PHE A 1003 -1.01 0.31 -18.48
CA PHE A 1003 -0.94 -0.06 -19.88
C PHE A 1003 0.52 0.08 -20.34
N GLY A 1004 1.15 -1.03 -20.71
CA GLY A 1004 2.48 -1.01 -21.34
C GLY A 1004 2.44 -0.18 -22.61
N ASP A 1005 1.55 -0.58 -23.52
CA ASP A 1005 1.37 0.11 -24.79
C ASP A 1005 0.22 1.13 -24.86
N ALA A 1006 0.12 1.75 -26.04
CA ALA A 1006 -0.94 2.69 -26.38
C ALA A 1006 -2.35 2.08 -26.37
N ILE A 1007 -3.22 2.62 -25.51
CA ILE A 1007 -4.64 2.25 -25.42
C ILE A 1007 -5.35 2.15 -26.79
N ASN A 1008 -6.07 1.05 -27.02
CA ASN A 1008 -6.79 0.83 -28.26
C ASN A 1008 -8.14 1.58 -28.27
N THR A 1009 -8.18 2.72 -28.95
CA THR A 1009 -9.36 3.58 -29.03
C THR A 1009 -10.25 3.33 -30.26
N ASP A 1010 -10.00 2.25 -31.01
CA ASP A 1010 -10.66 2.02 -32.31
C ASP A 1010 -12.14 1.69 -32.17
N ASN A 1011 -12.51 1.06 -31.04
CA ASN A 1011 -13.87 0.62 -30.72
C ASN A 1011 -14.65 1.61 -29.83
N LEU A 1012 -14.18 2.86 -29.69
CA LEU A 1012 -14.91 3.89 -28.96
C LEU A 1012 -16.38 4.01 -29.46
N PRO A 1013 -17.38 4.16 -28.57
CA PRO A 1013 -18.80 4.09 -28.92
C PRO A 1013 -19.34 5.42 -29.50
N TRP A 1014 -18.77 5.88 -30.63
CA TRP A 1014 -19.15 7.13 -31.30
C TRP A 1014 -20.66 7.19 -31.63
N ASP A 1015 -21.18 6.15 -32.29
CA ASP A 1015 -22.56 6.12 -32.79
C ASP A 1015 -23.62 6.09 -31.67
N GLU A 1016 -23.32 5.42 -30.54
CA GLU A 1016 -24.24 5.33 -29.40
C GLU A 1016 -24.49 6.68 -28.73
N ASN A 1017 -23.51 7.58 -28.82
CA ASN A 1017 -23.56 8.95 -28.33
C ASN A 1017 -24.06 9.95 -29.39
N GLY A 1018 -24.48 9.47 -30.57
CA GLY A 1018 -24.90 10.33 -31.68
C GLY A 1018 -23.76 11.13 -32.32
N LEU A 1019 -22.52 10.72 -32.08
CA LEU A 1019 -21.31 11.28 -32.65
C LEU A 1019 -20.91 10.50 -33.91
N THR A 1020 -19.99 11.05 -34.70
CA THR A 1020 -19.40 10.35 -35.84
C THR A 1020 -17.90 10.56 -35.79
N ARG A 1021 -17.13 9.47 -35.83
CA ARG A 1021 -15.66 9.50 -35.77
C ARG A 1021 -15.09 10.40 -36.88
N PRO A 1022 -14.26 11.40 -36.55
CA PRO A 1022 -13.62 12.25 -37.55
C PRO A 1022 -12.69 11.46 -38.49
N GLU A 1023 -12.70 11.77 -39.80
CA GLU A 1023 -11.79 11.14 -40.78
C GLU A 1023 -10.30 11.40 -40.49
N SER A 1024 -9.98 12.41 -39.67
CA SER A 1024 -8.62 12.72 -39.22
C SER A 1024 -8.11 11.78 -38.14
N LEU A 1025 -8.98 10.95 -37.54
CA LEU A 1025 -8.68 10.04 -36.45
C LEU A 1025 -8.97 8.60 -36.88
N PRO A 1026 -8.20 8.03 -37.83
CA PRO A 1026 -8.39 6.65 -38.25
C PRO A 1026 -7.99 5.66 -37.15
N ASP A 1027 -8.13 4.36 -37.43
CA ASP A 1027 -7.72 3.30 -36.50
C ASP A 1027 -6.25 3.45 -36.08
N GLY A 1028 -5.95 3.26 -34.79
CA GLY A 1028 -4.63 3.47 -34.16
C GLY A 1028 -4.35 4.90 -33.72
N SER A 1029 -5.36 5.77 -33.62
CA SER A 1029 -5.17 7.16 -33.18
C SER A 1029 -4.87 7.32 -31.68
N GLY A 1030 -4.95 6.26 -30.88
CA GLY A 1030 -4.58 6.27 -29.46
C GLY A 1030 -5.34 7.32 -28.64
N VAL A 1031 -4.65 7.98 -27.71
CA VAL A 1031 -5.22 8.96 -26.76
C VAL A 1031 -5.89 10.15 -27.46
N ASP A 1032 -5.43 10.54 -28.66
CA ASP A 1032 -6.03 11.65 -29.43
C ASP A 1032 -7.51 11.36 -29.79
N ALA A 1033 -7.84 10.10 -30.08
CA ALA A 1033 -9.21 9.70 -30.38
C ALA A 1033 -10.10 9.71 -29.13
N LEU A 1034 -9.57 9.28 -27.97
CA LEU A 1034 -10.28 9.35 -26.70
C LEU A 1034 -10.54 10.81 -26.29
N THR A 1035 -9.50 11.65 -26.35
CA THR A 1035 -9.60 13.09 -26.03
C THR A 1035 -10.64 13.78 -26.92
N THR A 1036 -10.62 13.52 -28.23
CA THR A 1036 -11.58 14.10 -29.17
C THR A 1036 -12.99 13.54 -28.95
N PHE A 1037 -13.12 12.26 -28.61
CA PHE A 1037 -14.41 11.64 -28.30
C PHE A 1037 -15.06 12.34 -27.09
N LEU A 1038 -14.30 12.53 -26.00
CA LEU A 1038 -14.76 13.23 -24.80
C LEU A 1038 -15.06 14.71 -25.10
N GLU A 1039 -14.21 15.40 -25.89
CA GLU A 1039 -14.47 16.79 -26.28
C GLU A 1039 -15.79 16.93 -27.06
N MET A 1040 -16.04 16.04 -28.01
CA MET A 1040 -17.28 16.05 -28.79
C MET A 1040 -18.50 15.65 -27.95
N LYS A 1041 -18.33 14.79 -26.96
CA LYS A 1041 -19.38 14.34 -26.03
C LYS A 1041 -19.76 15.46 -25.04
N ASN A 1042 -18.76 16.13 -24.46
CA ASN A 1042 -18.94 17.11 -23.38
C ASN A 1042 -19.02 18.56 -23.89
N GLY A 1043 -18.60 18.82 -25.13
CA GLY A 1043 -18.63 20.15 -25.75
C GLY A 1043 -17.46 21.07 -25.37
N ALA A 1044 -16.51 20.57 -24.56
CA ALA A 1044 -15.25 21.21 -24.18
C ALA A 1044 -14.16 20.13 -24.04
N ALA A 1045 -12.88 20.52 -24.19
CA ALA A 1045 -11.77 19.59 -24.04
C ALA A 1045 -11.79 18.95 -22.64
N PRO A 1046 -11.54 17.62 -22.51
CA PRO A 1046 -11.61 16.96 -21.23
C PRO A 1046 -10.51 17.44 -20.29
N SER A 1047 -10.80 17.49 -18.99
CA SER A 1047 -9.77 17.63 -17.95
C SER A 1047 -9.00 16.32 -17.76
N ASP A 1048 -7.84 16.39 -17.10
CA ASP A 1048 -7.05 15.20 -16.79
C ASP A 1048 -7.84 14.22 -15.89
N LEU A 1049 -8.62 14.74 -14.93
CA LEU A 1049 -9.53 13.93 -14.11
C LEU A 1049 -10.64 13.26 -14.94
N GLU A 1050 -11.20 13.93 -15.97
CA GLU A 1050 -12.20 13.30 -16.85
C GLU A 1050 -11.58 12.18 -17.70
N LEU A 1051 -10.32 12.36 -18.12
CA LEU A 1051 -9.58 11.33 -18.84
C LEU A 1051 -9.30 10.12 -17.95
N TYR A 1052 -8.74 10.35 -16.76
CA TYR A 1052 -8.50 9.34 -15.73
C TYR A 1052 -9.76 8.52 -15.43
N GLN A 1053 -10.86 9.18 -15.07
CA GLN A 1053 -12.09 8.48 -14.69
C GLN A 1053 -12.66 7.68 -15.87
N TYR A 1054 -12.61 8.23 -17.08
CA TYR A 1054 -13.09 7.49 -18.24
C TYR A 1054 -12.24 6.25 -18.53
N ILE A 1055 -10.91 6.34 -18.36
CA ILE A 1055 -10.04 5.18 -18.53
C ILE A 1055 -10.29 4.17 -17.40
N LYS A 1056 -10.29 4.59 -16.14
CA LYS A 1056 -10.58 3.73 -14.98
C LYS A 1056 -11.92 3.01 -15.11
N ASP A 1057 -12.99 3.69 -15.50
CA ASP A 1057 -14.32 3.09 -15.63
C ASP A 1057 -14.47 2.17 -16.86
N ASN A 1058 -13.59 2.30 -17.87
CA ASN A 1058 -13.70 1.63 -19.16
C ASN A 1058 -12.40 0.92 -19.60
N HIS A 1059 -11.49 0.63 -18.69
CA HIS A 1059 -10.13 0.15 -18.98
C HIS A 1059 -10.13 -1.06 -19.94
N ALA A 1060 -11.01 -2.03 -19.68
CA ALA A 1060 -11.19 -3.22 -20.52
C ALA A 1060 -11.62 -2.93 -21.98
N LEU A 1061 -12.17 -1.75 -22.30
CA LEU A 1061 -12.49 -1.34 -23.68
C LEU A 1061 -11.21 -1.12 -24.50
N PHE A 1062 -10.13 -0.72 -23.83
CA PHE A 1062 -8.86 -0.34 -24.45
C PHE A 1062 -7.91 -1.51 -24.66
N ASN A 1063 -8.19 -2.65 -24.04
CA ASN A 1063 -7.52 -3.91 -24.35
C ASN A 1063 -8.31 -4.69 -25.40
N VAL A 1064 -7.68 -5.04 -26.54
CA VAL A 1064 -8.34 -5.75 -27.64
C VAL A 1064 -7.57 -7.02 -27.97
N ASP A 1065 -8.26 -8.16 -27.83
CA ASP A 1065 -7.69 -9.49 -28.09
C ASP A 1065 -6.98 -9.58 -29.46
N GLY A 1066 -5.71 -9.98 -29.43
CA GLY A 1066 -4.92 -10.22 -30.64
C GLY A 1066 -4.39 -8.95 -31.31
N ASP A 1067 -4.44 -7.81 -30.64
CA ASP A 1067 -3.78 -6.58 -31.08
C ASP A 1067 -2.26 -6.71 -30.93
N THR A 1068 -1.53 -6.64 -32.03
CA THR A 1068 -0.06 -6.82 -32.05
C THR A 1068 0.68 -5.48 -32.12
N ARG A 1069 0.05 -4.40 -31.68
CA ARG A 1069 0.61 -3.06 -31.71
C ARG A 1069 1.24 -2.81 -30.35
N GLY A 1070 2.55 -2.98 -30.26
CA GLY A 1070 3.25 -2.73 -29.01
C GLY A 1070 4.77 -2.84 -29.05
N GLY A 1071 5.40 -2.52 -27.92
CA GLY A 1071 6.81 -2.76 -27.58
C GLY A 1071 6.97 -3.84 -26.51
N ASP A 1072 8.23 -4.13 -26.14
CA ASP A 1072 8.55 -5.14 -25.11
C ASP A 1072 8.62 -4.46 -23.73
N ASP A 1073 7.54 -4.48 -22.95
CA ASP A 1073 7.39 -3.64 -21.76
C ASP A 1073 7.72 -4.36 -20.44
N THR A 1074 7.93 -3.59 -19.38
CA THR A 1074 8.02 -4.06 -17.99
C THR A 1074 7.02 -3.30 -17.13
N LEU A 1075 6.02 -4.00 -16.61
CA LEU A 1075 4.96 -3.45 -15.75
C LEU A 1075 5.16 -3.97 -14.32
N GLU A 1076 5.16 -3.06 -13.35
CA GLU A 1076 5.24 -3.32 -11.91
C GLU A 1076 4.07 -2.62 -11.21
N GLY A 1077 3.10 -3.38 -10.70
CA GLY A 1077 1.91 -2.85 -10.03
C GLY A 1077 2.29 -2.14 -8.73
N GLY A 1078 2.80 -2.89 -7.75
CA GLY A 1078 3.30 -2.36 -6.49
C GLY A 1078 2.49 -2.86 -5.30
N GLU A 1079 2.02 -1.98 -4.42
CA GLU A 1079 1.09 -2.32 -3.33
C GLU A 1079 -0.34 -1.95 -3.71
N GLY A 1080 -1.27 -2.90 -3.70
CA GLY A 1080 -2.67 -2.67 -4.07
C GLY A 1080 -3.20 -3.77 -4.97
N ASN A 1081 -4.46 -3.67 -5.40
CA ASN A 1081 -5.05 -4.62 -6.33
C ASN A 1081 -4.96 -4.08 -7.76
N ASP A 1082 -3.90 -4.42 -8.47
CA ASP A 1082 -3.55 -3.77 -9.73
C ASP A 1082 -4.11 -4.49 -10.96
N ILE A 1083 -4.25 -3.76 -12.07
CA ILE A 1083 -4.61 -4.30 -13.38
C ILE A 1083 -3.53 -3.95 -14.41
N LEU A 1084 -2.77 -4.95 -14.85
CA LEU A 1084 -1.65 -4.79 -15.77
C LEU A 1084 -2.01 -5.29 -17.17
N TYR A 1085 -1.93 -4.42 -18.16
CA TYR A 1085 -2.10 -4.72 -19.59
C TYR A 1085 -0.77 -4.58 -20.34
N GLY A 1086 -0.07 -5.70 -20.59
CA GLY A 1086 1.12 -5.74 -21.45
C GLY A 1086 0.78 -5.33 -22.89
N GLN A 1087 -0.29 -5.91 -23.43
CA GLN A 1087 -0.79 -5.73 -24.79
C GLN A 1087 0.11 -6.34 -25.85
N GLY A 1088 1.12 -5.65 -26.35
CA GLY A 1088 1.58 -5.82 -27.72
C GLY A 1088 3.04 -6.17 -27.93
N GLY A 1089 3.76 -6.85 -27.05
CA GLY A 1089 5.13 -7.31 -27.32
C GLY A 1089 5.52 -8.48 -26.44
N ASP A 1090 6.82 -8.71 -26.23
CA ASP A 1090 7.28 -9.71 -25.26
C ASP A 1090 7.41 -9.05 -23.87
N ASP A 1091 6.33 -9.04 -23.08
CA ASP A 1091 6.21 -8.19 -21.89
C ASP A 1091 6.69 -8.87 -20.59
N THR A 1092 7.00 -8.08 -19.57
CA THR A 1092 7.23 -8.52 -18.19
C THR A 1092 6.19 -7.92 -17.27
N LEU A 1093 5.40 -8.74 -16.58
CA LEU A 1093 4.39 -8.26 -15.65
C LEU A 1093 4.72 -8.76 -14.23
N ILE A 1094 4.76 -7.83 -13.28
CA ILE A 1094 4.97 -8.04 -11.85
C ILE A 1094 3.79 -7.38 -11.15
N GLY A 1095 2.94 -8.16 -10.49
CA GLY A 1095 1.79 -7.64 -9.75
C GLY A 1095 2.26 -6.84 -8.54
N GLY A 1096 2.81 -7.55 -7.56
CA GLY A 1096 3.32 -6.95 -6.33
C GLY A 1096 2.52 -7.49 -5.15
N ARG A 1097 2.27 -6.67 -4.13
CA ARG A 1097 1.47 -7.03 -2.95
C ARG A 1097 0.00 -6.69 -3.24
N GLY A 1098 -0.93 -7.57 -2.86
CA GLY A 1098 -2.37 -7.39 -3.12
C GLY A 1098 -2.94 -8.44 -4.08
N GLU A 1099 -4.19 -8.27 -4.51
CA GLU A 1099 -4.88 -9.16 -5.48
C GLU A 1099 -4.78 -8.61 -6.91
N ASP A 1100 -3.77 -9.04 -7.66
CA ASP A 1100 -3.49 -8.44 -8.98
C ASP A 1100 -4.15 -9.15 -10.16
N THR A 1101 -4.45 -8.41 -11.24
CA THR A 1101 -4.90 -8.95 -12.53
C THR A 1101 -3.88 -8.65 -13.63
N LEU A 1102 -3.20 -9.70 -14.12
CA LEU A 1102 -2.14 -9.60 -15.11
C LEU A 1102 -2.60 -10.14 -16.48
N ILE A 1103 -2.47 -9.31 -17.52
CA ILE A 1103 -2.91 -9.60 -18.89
C ILE A 1103 -1.75 -9.32 -19.84
N GLY A 1104 -1.13 -10.38 -20.38
CA GLY A 1104 0.05 -10.28 -21.24
C GLY A 1104 -0.28 -9.74 -22.63
N GLY A 1105 -1.33 -10.27 -23.26
CA GLY A 1105 -1.72 -9.88 -24.61
C GLY A 1105 -1.08 -10.75 -25.68
N THR A 1106 -0.40 -10.13 -26.65
CA THR A 1106 0.26 -10.84 -27.75
C THR A 1106 1.76 -10.77 -27.64
N GLY A 1107 2.40 -11.93 -27.52
CA GLY A 1107 3.84 -12.05 -27.51
C GLY A 1107 4.24 -13.23 -26.66
N SER A 1108 5.50 -13.26 -26.23
CA SER A 1108 6.01 -14.26 -25.29
C SER A 1108 6.22 -13.58 -23.94
N ASP A 1109 5.18 -13.59 -23.12
CA ASP A 1109 5.13 -12.75 -21.93
C ASP A 1109 5.74 -13.45 -20.72
N LYS A 1110 6.24 -12.67 -19.77
CA LYS A 1110 6.89 -13.13 -18.55
C LYS A 1110 6.16 -12.58 -17.33
N PHE A 1111 5.39 -13.44 -16.68
CA PHE A 1111 4.73 -13.16 -15.42
C PHE A 1111 5.70 -13.51 -14.28
N GLN A 1112 6.10 -12.52 -13.49
CA GLN A 1112 7.14 -12.67 -12.48
C GLN A 1112 6.58 -12.45 -11.08
N TRP A 1113 6.99 -13.32 -10.15
CA TRP A 1113 6.56 -13.31 -8.76
C TRP A 1113 7.75 -13.49 -7.81
N SER A 1114 7.77 -12.73 -6.72
CA SER A 1114 8.79 -12.64 -5.67
C SER A 1114 8.22 -12.99 -4.29
N LEU A 1115 9.09 -13.34 -3.34
CA LEU A 1115 8.67 -13.53 -1.94
C LEU A 1115 8.29 -12.20 -1.26
N ASP A 1116 8.78 -11.08 -1.78
CA ASP A 1116 8.46 -9.75 -1.25
C ASP A 1116 7.01 -9.33 -1.59
N ASP A 1117 6.36 -10.06 -2.50
CA ASP A 1117 4.96 -9.87 -2.92
C ASP A 1117 3.97 -10.43 -1.87
N MET A 1118 4.46 -11.13 -0.84
CA MET A 1118 3.60 -11.78 0.17
C MET A 1118 3.14 -10.81 1.28
N PRO A 1119 1.93 -10.99 1.82
CA PRO A 1119 1.52 -10.26 3.01
C PRO A 1119 2.44 -10.59 4.20
N SER A 1120 2.69 -9.61 5.07
CA SER A 1120 3.45 -9.86 6.29
C SER A 1120 2.63 -10.78 7.18
N SER A 1121 3.24 -11.87 7.67
CA SER A 1121 2.61 -12.96 8.44
C SER A 1121 2.02 -12.54 9.81
N THR A 1122 1.77 -11.27 10.03
CA THR A 1122 1.21 -10.67 11.24
C THR A 1122 -0.20 -10.13 11.03
N GLU A 1123 -0.61 -9.87 9.79
CA GLU A 1123 -1.98 -9.50 9.44
C GLU A 1123 -2.79 -10.78 9.24
N GLY A 1124 -3.93 -10.89 9.93
CA GLY A 1124 -4.58 -12.18 10.14
C GLY A 1124 -5.07 -12.85 8.87
N ASP A 1125 -4.41 -13.92 8.43
CA ASP A 1125 -5.02 -15.09 7.77
C ASP A 1125 -5.87 -14.82 6.50
N GLU A 1126 -5.66 -13.67 5.84
CA GLU A 1126 -6.27 -13.35 4.55
C GLU A 1126 -5.30 -13.74 3.43
N SER A 1127 -5.76 -14.61 2.52
CA SER A 1127 -5.00 -15.04 1.34
C SER A 1127 -5.20 -14.02 0.24
N GLU A 1128 -4.12 -13.40 -0.23
CA GLU A 1128 -4.12 -12.57 -1.45
C GLU A 1128 -4.11 -13.49 -2.69
N THR A 1129 -4.80 -13.11 -3.77
CA THR A 1129 -4.94 -13.92 -4.99
C THR A 1129 -4.64 -13.12 -6.26
N ASP A 1130 -3.53 -13.46 -6.91
CA ASP A 1130 -3.18 -12.94 -8.24
C ASP A 1130 -3.83 -13.75 -9.34
N VAL A 1131 -4.27 -13.09 -10.42
CA VAL A 1131 -4.92 -13.70 -11.57
C VAL A 1131 -4.18 -13.36 -12.86
N ILE A 1132 -3.67 -14.38 -13.54
CA ILE A 1132 -3.14 -14.28 -14.90
C ILE A 1132 -4.22 -14.75 -15.88
N VAL A 1133 -4.67 -13.87 -16.78
CA VAL A 1133 -5.90 -14.07 -17.55
C VAL A 1133 -5.69 -14.87 -18.86
N ASP A 1134 -4.60 -14.63 -19.57
CA ASP A 1134 -4.42 -15.04 -20.97
C ASP A 1134 -3.13 -15.83 -21.27
N PHE A 1135 -2.56 -16.50 -20.28
CA PHE A 1135 -1.30 -17.25 -20.38
C PHE A 1135 -1.26 -18.25 -21.57
N ASP A 1136 -0.47 -17.97 -22.60
CA ASP A 1136 -0.23 -18.85 -23.76
C ASP A 1136 0.83 -19.92 -23.45
N ASN A 1137 0.36 -21.08 -23.01
CA ASN A 1137 1.21 -22.25 -22.81
C ASN A 1137 1.39 -23.14 -24.07
N GLN A 1138 0.88 -22.73 -25.24
CA GLN A 1138 0.89 -23.51 -26.49
C GLN A 1138 1.03 -22.65 -27.76
N GLY A 1139 2.24 -22.23 -28.10
CA GLY A 1139 2.44 -21.41 -29.29
C GLY A 1139 3.86 -21.46 -29.86
N ASP A 1140 4.09 -20.64 -30.89
CA ASP A 1140 5.46 -20.21 -31.25
C ASP A 1140 5.91 -19.01 -30.37
N THR A 1141 4.96 -18.35 -29.70
CA THR A 1141 5.08 -17.30 -28.69
C THR A 1141 4.51 -17.88 -27.40
N GLN A 1142 5.35 -18.27 -26.44
CA GLN A 1142 4.90 -18.97 -25.24
C GLN A 1142 5.27 -18.19 -24.01
N ASP A 1143 4.32 -18.08 -23.10
CA ASP A 1143 4.50 -17.34 -21.87
C ASP A 1143 5.32 -18.12 -20.86
N THR A 1144 5.93 -17.38 -19.94
CA THR A 1144 6.85 -17.88 -18.94
C THR A 1144 6.45 -17.39 -17.57
N LEU A 1145 6.28 -18.31 -16.62
CA LEU A 1145 6.09 -17.99 -15.22
C LEU A 1145 7.44 -17.96 -14.50
N ALA A 1146 7.83 -16.83 -13.93
CA ALA A 1146 9.13 -16.62 -13.30
C ALA A 1146 9.01 -16.48 -11.78
N PHE A 1147 9.68 -17.38 -11.04
CA PHE A 1147 9.82 -17.29 -9.59
C PHE A 1147 11.23 -16.80 -9.24
N VAL A 1148 11.33 -15.64 -8.58
CA VAL A 1148 12.59 -15.04 -8.13
C VAL A 1148 12.85 -15.31 -6.63
N ASP A 1149 14.07 -15.05 -6.16
CA ASP A 1149 14.51 -15.15 -4.75
C ASP A 1149 14.36 -16.47 -3.96
N ASP A 1150 14.44 -17.61 -4.67
CA ASP A 1150 14.67 -18.97 -4.14
C ASP A 1150 13.51 -19.58 -3.33
N LEU A 1151 12.33 -19.68 -3.95
CA LEU A 1151 11.16 -20.51 -3.54
C LEU A 1151 11.51 -22.00 -3.22
N THR A 1152 12.72 -22.44 -3.57
CA THR A 1152 13.22 -23.81 -3.31
C THR A 1152 13.24 -24.19 -1.83
N GLN A 1153 13.13 -23.25 -0.89
CA GLN A 1153 13.03 -23.60 0.55
C GLN A 1153 11.58 -23.94 0.94
N LEU A 1154 10.60 -23.13 0.58
CA LEU A 1154 9.16 -23.41 0.80
C LEU A 1154 8.72 -24.72 0.13
N ILE A 1155 9.20 -24.98 -1.09
CA ILE A 1155 8.95 -26.24 -1.80
C ILE A 1155 9.49 -27.46 -1.02
N LYS A 1156 10.65 -27.34 -0.35
CA LYS A 1156 11.23 -28.44 0.45
C LYS A 1156 10.46 -28.68 1.74
N ASP A 1157 9.92 -27.61 2.32
CA ASP A 1157 9.23 -27.63 3.60
C ASP A 1157 7.76 -28.07 3.44
N GLY A 1158 7.27 -28.12 2.20
CA GLY A 1158 5.94 -28.65 1.84
C GLY A 1158 4.84 -27.59 1.90
N GLN A 1159 5.25 -26.33 1.79
CA GLN A 1159 4.49 -25.09 1.94
C GLN A 1159 3.98 -24.52 0.61
N VAL A 1160 4.02 -25.32 -0.46
CA VAL A 1160 3.50 -24.94 -1.78
C VAL A 1160 2.51 -26.01 -2.22
N SER A 1161 1.31 -25.59 -2.58
CA SER A 1161 0.28 -26.43 -3.18
C SER A 1161 0.07 -26.02 -4.62
N ILE A 1162 -0.17 -27.00 -5.50
CA ILE A 1162 -0.52 -26.75 -6.88
C ILE A 1162 -1.75 -27.58 -7.19
N SER A 1163 -2.77 -26.98 -7.78
CA SER A 1163 -3.97 -27.67 -8.24
C SER A 1163 -4.36 -27.17 -9.62
N TRP A 1164 -5.03 -28.02 -10.41
CA TRP A 1164 -5.52 -27.61 -11.73
C TRP A 1164 -6.93 -28.14 -11.95
N GLN A 1165 -7.81 -27.25 -12.40
CA GLN A 1165 -9.21 -27.55 -12.64
C GLN A 1165 -9.60 -27.21 -14.08
N THR A 1166 -10.36 -28.10 -14.72
CA THR A 1166 -10.99 -27.79 -16.02
C THR A 1166 -12.34 -27.14 -15.78
N THR A 1167 -12.67 -26.09 -16.52
CA THR A 1167 -13.92 -25.33 -16.43
C THR A 1167 -15.17 -26.18 -16.69
N ASP A 1168 -15.05 -27.29 -17.44
CA ASP A 1168 -16.10 -28.30 -17.62
C ASP A 1168 -15.54 -29.64 -18.15
N SER A 1169 -16.26 -30.75 -17.93
CA SER A 1169 -15.81 -32.07 -18.40
C SER A 1169 -15.79 -32.16 -19.94
N GLY A 1170 -14.63 -31.92 -20.55
CA GLY A 1170 -14.37 -32.10 -22.00
C GLY A 1170 -14.02 -30.82 -22.78
N GLU A 1171 -13.78 -29.70 -22.11
CA GLU A 1171 -13.24 -28.45 -22.70
C GLU A 1171 -11.71 -28.54 -22.94
N ALA A 1172 -11.17 -27.61 -23.72
CA ALA A 1172 -9.76 -27.55 -24.12
C ALA A 1172 -8.88 -26.65 -23.22
N GLU A 1173 -9.48 -26.02 -22.21
CA GLU A 1173 -8.86 -25.03 -21.33
C GLU A 1173 -9.07 -25.39 -19.84
N GLY A 1174 -8.25 -24.83 -18.94
CA GLY A 1174 -8.43 -24.94 -17.50
C GLY A 1174 -7.63 -23.90 -16.70
N THR A 1175 -7.88 -23.84 -15.40
CA THR A 1175 -7.23 -22.92 -14.45
C THR A 1175 -6.24 -23.67 -13.58
N LEU A 1176 -5.01 -23.18 -13.49
CA LEU A 1176 -3.96 -23.68 -12.61
C LEU A 1176 -3.83 -22.74 -11.41
N THR A 1177 -4.01 -23.28 -10.22
CA THR A 1177 -3.86 -22.55 -8.95
C THR A 1177 -2.56 -22.99 -8.29
N ILE A 1178 -1.70 -22.03 -7.95
CA ILE A 1178 -0.50 -22.22 -7.14
C ILE A 1178 -0.73 -21.47 -5.84
N GLY A 1179 -0.74 -22.15 -4.70
CA GLY A 1179 -0.82 -21.47 -3.42
C GLY A 1179 0.43 -21.69 -2.58
N ILE A 1180 0.78 -20.70 -1.77
CA ILE A 1180 1.95 -20.66 -0.90
C ILE A 1180 1.52 -20.40 0.55
N ASP A 1181 2.04 -21.22 1.48
CA ASP A 1181 1.81 -21.21 2.94
C ASP A 1181 3.17 -20.95 3.62
N ALA A 1182 3.59 -19.69 3.70
CA ALA A 1182 4.90 -19.27 4.18
C ALA A 1182 5.11 -19.57 5.67
N ASP A 1183 4.07 -19.50 6.50
CA ASP A 1183 4.17 -19.67 7.96
C ASP A 1183 3.98 -21.13 8.45
N GLY A 1184 3.43 -22.00 7.61
CA GLY A 1184 3.23 -23.42 7.86
C GLY A 1184 2.00 -23.76 8.71
N ASP A 1185 1.03 -22.85 8.81
CA ASP A 1185 -0.20 -23.03 9.59
C ASP A 1185 -1.28 -23.87 8.86
N SER A 1186 -1.05 -24.20 7.59
CA SER A 1186 -1.96 -24.90 6.66
C SER A 1186 -3.08 -24.05 6.05
N GLN A 1187 -2.96 -22.73 6.09
CA GLN A 1187 -3.71 -21.75 5.32
C GLN A 1187 -2.78 -21.15 4.26
N MET A 1188 -3.37 -20.61 3.19
CA MET A 1188 -2.58 -20.07 2.09
C MET A 1188 -2.41 -18.59 2.35
N ASP A 1189 -1.18 -18.09 2.30
CA ASP A 1189 -0.89 -16.66 2.41
C ASP A 1189 -1.03 -15.98 1.04
N GLN A 1190 -0.56 -16.65 -0.02
CA GLN A 1190 -0.68 -16.20 -1.42
C GLN A 1190 -1.29 -17.29 -2.29
N GLN A 1191 -2.13 -16.90 -3.24
CA GLN A 1191 -2.62 -17.72 -4.33
C GLN A 1191 -2.34 -17.06 -5.69
N ILE A 1192 -1.94 -17.86 -6.69
CA ILE A 1192 -1.76 -17.42 -8.08
C ILE A 1192 -2.62 -18.31 -8.96
N ASP A 1193 -3.63 -17.72 -9.59
CA ASP A 1193 -4.55 -18.36 -10.52
C ASP A 1193 -4.18 -18.03 -11.97
N ILE A 1194 -3.83 -19.06 -12.74
CA ILE A 1194 -3.49 -18.95 -14.16
C ILE A 1194 -4.64 -19.51 -14.98
N GLU A 1195 -5.39 -18.63 -15.61
CA GLU A 1195 -6.57 -18.96 -16.40
C GLU A 1195 -6.21 -19.32 -17.85
N SER A 1196 -7.23 -19.77 -18.61
CA SER A 1196 -7.15 -19.98 -20.07
C SER A 1196 -6.08 -20.96 -20.57
N LEU A 1197 -5.50 -21.80 -19.71
CA LEU A 1197 -4.41 -22.70 -20.10
C LEU A 1197 -4.88 -23.82 -21.04
N SER A 1198 -4.21 -23.95 -22.18
CA SER A 1198 -4.48 -25.03 -23.12
C SER A 1198 -4.11 -26.41 -22.57
N VAL A 1199 -5.04 -27.36 -22.66
CA VAL A 1199 -4.93 -28.72 -22.11
C VAL A 1199 -4.65 -29.73 -23.22
N VAL A 1200 -3.53 -30.44 -23.12
CA VAL A 1200 -3.13 -31.43 -24.14
C VAL A 1200 -3.56 -32.83 -23.73
N THR A 1201 -4.19 -33.57 -24.65
CA THR A 1201 -4.50 -34.99 -24.41
C THR A 1201 -3.44 -35.90 -25.07
N ASN A 1202 -2.57 -36.49 -24.26
CA ASN A 1202 -1.54 -37.43 -24.72
C ASN A 1202 -1.84 -38.86 -24.23
N GLY A 1203 -1.96 -39.81 -25.16
CA GLY A 1203 -2.22 -41.22 -24.80
C GLY A 1203 -3.56 -41.50 -24.09
N GLY A 1204 -4.45 -40.51 -23.97
CA GLY A 1204 -5.72 -40.58 -23.25
C GLY A 1204 -5.67 -40.04 -21.81
N GLN A 1205 -4.54 -39.45 -21.39
CA GLN A 1205 -4.41 -38.64 -20.18
C GLN A 1205 -4.33 -37.16 -20.59
N GLN A 1206 -4.95 -36.29 -19.81
CA GLN A 1206 -4.80 -34.84 -19.95
C GLN A 1206 -3.50 -34.39 -19.25
N GLU A 1207 -2.82 -33.44 -19.86
CA GLU A 1207 -1.55 -32.86 -19.39
C GLU A 1207 -1.57 -31.34 -19.62
N VAL A 1208 -1.09 -30.59 -18.63
CA VAL A 1208 -0.77 -29.15 -18.72
C VAL A 1208 0.74 -29.01 -18.51
N VAL A 1209 1.36 -28.20 -19.36
CA VAL A 1209 2.79 -27.87 -19.28
C VAL A 1209 2.88 -26.35 -19.34
N ILE A 1210 3.63 -25.74 -18.43
CA ILE A 1210 3.96 -24.31 -18.46
C ILE A 1210 5.48 -24.13 -18.44
N ASN A 1211 5.97 -23.14 -19.18
CA ASN A 1211 7.38 -22.75 -19.12
C ASN A 1211 7.61 -21.94 -17.84
N THR A 1212 8.76 -22.18 -17.21
CA THR A 1212 9.09 -21.52 -15.95
C THR A 1212 10.54 -21.01 -15.94
N LEU A 1213 10.78 -19.96 -15.17
CA LEU A 1213 12.12 -19.50 -14.80
C LEU A 1213 12.28 -19.60 -13.29
N ILE A 1214 13.24 -20.37 -12.81
CA ILE A 1214 13.50 -20.54 -11.37
C ILE A 1214 14.93 -20.10 -11.06
N GLY A 1215 15.07 -19.03 -10.28
CA GLY A 1215 16.38 -18.44 -10.00
C GLY A 1215 17.14 -18.07 -11.29
N GLY A 1216 16.41 -17.68 -12.33
CA GLY A 1216 16.93 -17.32 -13.65
C GLY A 1216 17.35 -18.50 -14.55
N GLN A 1217 16.89 -19.73 -14.28
CA GLN A 1217 17.12 -20.90 -15.14
C GLN A 1217 15.82 -21.41 -15.78
N GLU A 1218 15.85 -21.69 -17.09
CA GLU A 1218 14.73 -22.28 -17.83
C GLU A 1218 14.35 -23.67 -17.29
N GLY A 1219 13.06 -23.85 -17.06
CA GLY A 1219 12.44 -25.10 -16.64
C GLY A 1219 11.02 -25.28 -17.16
N GLU A 1220 10.43 -26.43 -16.84
CA GLU A 1220 9.03 -26.76 -17.17
C GLU A 1220 8.33 -27.30 -15.91
N LEU A 1221 7.12 -26.81 -15.62
CA LEU A 1221 6.19 -27.43 -14.68
C LEU A 1221 5.18 -28.27 -15.46
N ARG A 1222 5.05 -29.55 -15.11
CA ARG A 1222 4.19 -30.52 -15.79
C ARG A 1222 3.20 -31.15 -14.83
N LEU A 1223 1.91 -31.10 -15.18
CA LEU A 1223 0.80 -31.66 -14.42
C LEU A 1223 0.07 -32.70 -15.29
N THR A 1224 0.03 -33.96 -14.84
CA THR A 1224 -0.64 -35.05 -15.57
C THR A 1224 -1.83 -35.59 -14.80
N GLN A 1225 -2.90 -35.89 -15.53
CA GLN A 1225 -4.13 -36.40 -14.94
C GLN A 1225 -3.96 -37.74 -14.21
N GLY A 1226 -4.22 -37.72 -12.90
CA GLY A 1226 -4.25 -38.87 -12.01
C GLY A 1226 -2.92 -39.18 -11.30
N ASP A 1227 -1.91 -38.31 -11.44
CA ASP A 1227 -0.70 -38.32 -10.63
C ASP A 1227 -0.87 -37.38 -9.42
N ASP A 1228 -0.43 -37.80 -8.25
CA ASP A 1228 -0.54 -37.03 -6.99
C ASP A 1228 0.60 -35.99 -6.83
N ASN A 1229 1.50 -35.89 -7.81
CA ASN A 1229 2.71 -35.07 -7.77
C ASN A 1229 2.92 -34.34 -9.11
N ALA A 1230 3.33 -33.08 -9.05
CA ALA A 1230 3.79 -32.31 -10.20
C ALA A 1230 5.30 -32.49 -10.39
N GLU A 1231 5.74 -32.57 -11.64
CA GLU A 1231 7.17 -32.62 -11.99
C GLU A 1231 7.63 -31.22 -12.40
N LEU A 1232 8.63 -30.70 -11.69
CA LEU A 1232 9.33 -29.46 -12.03
C LEU A 1232 10.76 -29.79 -12.46
N SER A 1233 11.14 -29.44 -13.69
CA SER A 1233 12.45 -29.77 -14.25
C SER A 1233 13.24 -28.52 -14.61
N VAL A 1234 14.54 -28.48 -14.23
CA VAL A 1234 15.47 -27.39 -14.60
C VAL A 1234 16.65 -27.99 -15.36
N GLY A 1235 16.69 -27.79 -16.68
CA GLY A 1235 17.78 -28.26 -17.55
C GLY A 1235 18.21 -29.73 -17.37
N ASP A 1236 19.47 -30.04 -17.69
CA ASP A 1236 19.97 -31.43 -17.86
C ASP A 1236 20.14 -32.26 -16.54
N SER A 1237 19.73 -31.78 -15.35
CA SER A 1237 19.74 -32.63 -14.15
C SER A 1237 18.93 -32.13 -12.93
N GLN A 1238 17.99 -32.99 -12.51
CA GLN A 1238 17.28 -33.11 -11.22
C GLN A 1238 15.85 -32.58 -11.23
N ASP A 1239 14.91 -33.51 -11.44
CA ASP A 1239 13.47 -33.30 -11.27
C ASP A 1239 13.18 -33.01 -9.78
N LEU A 1240 12.54 -31.88 -9.49
CA LEU A 1240 11.91 -31.57 -8.20
C LEU A 1240 10.46 -32.07 -8.24
N GLU A 1241 10.00 -32.65 -7.13
CA GLU A 1241 8.66 -33.23 -6.99
C GLU A 1241 7.85 -32.32 -6.06
N ILE A 1242 6.79 -31.70 -6.58
CA ILE A 1242 5.87 -30.84 -5.83
C ILE A 1242 4.59 -31.64 -5.57
N LYS A 1243 4.01 -31.54 -4.37
CA LYS A 1243 2.78 -32.25 -4.03
C LYS A 1243 1.56 -31.49 -4.57
N VAL A 1244 0.67 -32.23 -5.22
CA VAL A 1244 -0.59 -31.72 -5.76
C VAL A 1244 -1.72 -32.16 -4.83
N ASP A 1245 -2.59 -31.24 -4.40
CA ASP A 1245 -3.82 -31.62 -3.71
C ASP A 1245 -4.91 -31.95 -4.73
N THR A 1246 -5.17 -33.24 -4.91
CA THR A 1246 -6.14 -33.75 -5.90
C THR A 1246 -7.53 -33.99 -5.30
N ALA A 1247 -7.83 -33.44 -4.11
CA ALA A 1247 -9.00 -33.83 -3.32
C ALA A 1247 -10.38 -33.56 -3.95
N ASP A 1248 -10.53 -32.73 -4.99
CA ASP A 1248 -11.79 -32.55 -5.70
C ASP A 1248 -11.62 -32.62 -7.23
N TRP A 1249 -12.14 -33.72 -7.82
CA TRP A 1249 -12.28 -33.91 -9.27
C TRP A 1249 -13.59 -34.59 -9.66
#